data_AF-A0A6P7FNB2-F1
#
_entry.id   AF-A0A6P7FNB2-F1
#
_cell.length_a   1.000
_cell.length_b   1.000
_cell.length_c   1.000
_cell.angle_alpha   90.00
_cell.angle_beta   90.00
_cell.angle_gamma   90.00
#
_symmetry.space_group_name_H-M   'P 1'
#
loop_
_entity.id
_entity.type
_entity.pdbx_description
1 polymer ?
#
loop_
_entity_poly.entity_id
_entity_poly.type
_entity_poly.pdbx_seq_one_letter_code
_entity_poly.pdbx_strand_id
1 'polypeptide(L)'
;MSSTTEITQENKSSDLGTTVLNITKKIKWKFLIVMAAMPNSTFWNMFILATSVLNYILVTTNLSFLPTEVAEFFSFYVIFDVIYLFNFLLLLSQKIFHISNTFYTEKTMFIIFVVDFVSLVSQAMLIIPFVSAHKSFLVLIFRVITFVRLRHLLVFNKVLRRLTEYRIVWILGKYITTVVIIIHTAICLWFLIKSEDNFYDELPEFKSGEVPASNSSWYFYHIYATIQLLMNVGFGDVYPKNINEIYLFSMMFLVGQALTVYLICIVIWIIINQNYHKFSIYYQIKNVKKYLNGSHPLIKQTADKYFSMKEHKQFTDQSLLDMLPRCLQQDIAYDLNCGLLHRSLLLSNLPKFTLRNISSEMKTVILPAGESIYFQYVVKSGMVCIEDGALEILHDDDEESPVIYFKTGTIFGGISLFLNIPSKVTVRATKRTELRILEKKDFLKVMLHFPQQLKYLHTALKVRLNNIAKQNSSKTRVQNLRKIKNMLSFGSIDENGIKDMNFYELYKLVDQDLRDNIFNEYNWIKIWKLMNGLVQIIFCILHFYYAAFVTQIPYYIFGIEIIATIACILDMILQCHSYKKFQEKSASTSTILDAKLSNWKFYFDILSLLPMEIWAHTFENIAASNRFYGLLKVNRLLRLYRVTHVVYIMMGPNYPKPVYRISVTSLLMILAIFFVSCALYVTSCFYILCEDTGWYFLSSKETYPDNQNPKHALLNSVYFTVSSAFHTGIGDFLPKNSTDLLLVAAILVIFLVLKTYLSGQFISLIFLYELCSGSLNTRYYLKS
;
A
#
# COMPACT_ATOMS: atom_id res chain seq x y z
N MET A 1 -35.27 -37.92 -45.26
CA MET A 1 -34.07 -37.47 -44.54
C MET A 1 -33.73 -36.06 -45.01
N SER A 2 -33.79 -35.11 -44.06
CA SER A 2 -33.22 -33.74 -44.00
C SER A 2 -33.24 -32.80 -45.22
N SER A 3 -33.95 -31.66 -45.09
CA SER A 3 -33.48 -30.25 -45.29
C SER A 3 -34.70 -29.35 -45.55
N THR A 4 -35.13 -28.52 -44.58
CA THR A 4 -34.75 -27.11 -44.27
C THR A 4 -35.80 -26.11 -44.78
N THR A 5 -36.56 -25.55 -43.85
CA THR A 5 -37.46 -24.40 -44.04
C THR A 5 -36.74 -23.12 -43.61
N GLU A 6 -36.50 -22.20 -44.55
CA GLU A 6 -36.17 -20.80 -44.30
C GLU A 6 -37.47 -19.97 -44.23
N ILE A 7 -37.55 -19.09 -43.23
CA ILE A 7 -38.67 -18.17 -43.00
C ILE A 7 -38.28 -16.78 -43.50
N THR A 8 -39.15 -16.23 -44.33
CA THR A 8 -39.20 -14.86 -44.85
C THR A 8 -39.50 -13.82 -43.77
N GLN A 9 -38.73 -12.73 -43.68
CA GLN A 9 -39.20 -11.41 -43.21
C GLN A 9 -38.16 -10.32 -43.52
N GLU A 10 -38.31 -9.64 -44.65
CA GLU A 10 -37.59 -8.41 -45.00
C GLU A 10 -38.62 -7.33 -45.41
N ASN A 11 -38.28 -6.07 -45.10
CA ASN A 11 -38.95 -4.81 -45.45
C ASN A 11 -40.05 -4.27 -44.51
N LYS A 12 -39.61 -3.67 -43.38
CA LYS A 12 -40.34 -2.57 -42.73
C LYS A 12 -39.49 -1.64 -41.83
N SER A 13 -38.18 -1.57 -42.02
CA SER A 13 -37.25 -0.88 -41.09
C SER A 13 -36.50 0.34 -41.67
N SER A 14 -36.78 0.79 -42.89
CA SER A 14 -36.02 1.88 -43.53
C SER A 14 -36.62 3.29 -43.40
N ASP A 15 -37.86 3.47 -42.96
CA ASP A 15 -38.53 4.79 -42.90
C ASP A 15 -38.58 5.45 -41.51
N LEU A 16 -38.18 4.76 -40.44
CA LEU A 16 -38.18 5.32 -39.09
C LEU A 16 -36.85 6.01 -38.72
N GLY A 17 -35.75 5.68 -39.42
CA GLY A 17 -34.42 6.21 -39.12
C GLY A 17 -34.20 7.65 -39.57
N THR A 18 -34.85 8.06 -40.67
CA THR A 18 -34.70 9.40 -41.27
C THR A 18 -35.58 10.46 -40.60
N THR A 19 -36.73 10.06 -40.06
CA THR A 19 -37.63 10.94 -39.28
C THR A 19 -37.10 11.23 -37.87
N VAL A 20 -36.44 10.26 -37.22
CA VAL A 20 -35.81 10.47 -35.89
C VAL A 20 -34.56 11.35 -35.99
N LEU A 21 -33.79 11.26 -37.08
CA LEU A 21 -32.60 12.12 -37.27
C LEU A 21 -32.97 13.59 -37.54
N ASN A 22 -34.07 13.87 -38.24
CA ASN A 22 -34.45 15.25 -38.61
C ASN A 22 -35.08 16.07 -37.47
N ILE A 23 -35.52 15.45 -36.38
CA ILE A 23 -36.04 16.17 -35.19
C ILE A 23 -34.88 16.70 -34.30
N THR A 24 -33.67 16.18 -34.45
CA THR A 24 -32.51 16.57 -33.61
C THR A 24 -31.78 17.84 -34.06
N LYS A 25 -32.15 18.45 -35.20
CA LYS A 25 -31.53 19.69 -35.71
C LYS A 25 -32.42 20.92 -35.48
N LYS A 26 -32.36 21.50 -34.29
CA LYS A 26 -32.65 22.94 -34.06
C LYS A 26 -32.14 23.40 -32.70
N ILE A 27 -30.89 23.90 -32.68
CA ILE A 27 -30.25 24.95 -31.85
C ILE A 27 -30.57 25.12 -30.33
N LYS A 28 -31.73 24.72 -29.79
CA LYS A 28 -32.05 24.77 -28.35
C LYS A 28 -31.41 23.64 -27.52
N TRP A 29 -31.09 22.51 -28.14
CA TRP A 29 -30.53 21.35 -27.42
C TRP A 29 -29.01 21.39 -27.24
N LYS A 30 -28.25 22.18 -28.03
CA LYS A 30 -26.80 22.30 -27.83
C LYS A 30 -26.45 22.88 -26.46
N PHE A 31 -27.18 23.90 -26.01
CA PHE A 31 -27.00 24.47 -24.67
C PHE A 31 -27.30 23.44 -23.58
N LEU A 32 -28.42 22.71 -23.71
CA LEU A 32 -28.80 21.70 -22.73
C LEU A 32 -27.82 20.50 -22.70
N ILE A 33 -27.25 20.13 -23.85
CA ILE A 33 -26.21 19.10 -23.95
C ILE A 33 -24.89 19.57 -23.33
N VAL A 34 -24.49 20.83 -23.53
CA VAL A 34 -23.29 21.41 -22.89
C VAL A 34 -23.47 21.51 -21.37
N MET A 35 -24.65 21.93 -20.91
CA MET A 35 -25.01 21.97 -19.49
C MET A 35 -25.05 20.57 -18.89
N ALA A 36 -25.66 19.61 -19.58
CA ALA A 36 -25.63 18.21 -19.18
C ALA A 36 -24.21 17.61 -19.26
N ALA A 37 -23.25 18.20 -19.97
CA ALA A 37 -21.85 17.77 -19.96
C ALA A 37 -21.02 18.40 -18.81
N MET A 38 -21.51 19.47 -18.17
CA MET A 38 -20.77 20.18 -17.10
C MET A 38 -20.39 19.29 -15.90
N PRO A 39 -21.23 18.39 -15.36
CA PRO A 39 -20.84 17.53 -14.24
C PRO A 39 -19.69 16.58 -14.57
N ASN A 40 -19.41 16.33 -15.85
CA ASN A 40 -18.27 15.54 -16.30
C ASN A 40 -16.97 16.35 -16.41
N SER A 41 -17.06 17.68 -16.39
CA SER A 41 -15.92 18.61 -16.42
C SER A 41 -15.14 18.56 -15.11
N THR A 42 -13.81 18.57 -15.21
CA THR A 42 -12.91 18.64 -14.06
C THR A 42 -13.10 19.94 -13.29
N PHE A 43 -13.28 21.06 -14.00
CA PHE A 43 -13.47 22.38 -13.41
C PHE A 43 -14.71 22.45 -12.51
N TRP A 44 -15.86 21.96 -13.00
CA TRP A 44 -17.09 21.97 -12.22
C TRP A 44 -17.00 21.14 -10.95
N ASN A 45 -16.40 19.94 -11.04
CA ASN A 45 -16.19 19.09 -9.87
C ASN A 45 -15.26 19.74 -8.84
N MET A 46 -14.24 20.49 -9.30
CA MET A 46 -13.36 21.25 -8.40
C MET A 46 -14.07 22.43 -7.74
N PHE A 47 -14.90 23.14 -8.50
CA PHE A 47 -15.72 24.23 -7.98
C PHE A 47 -16.65 23.72 -6.87
N ILE A 48 -17.40 22.64 -7.11
CA ILE A 48 -18.30 22.02 -6.13
C ILE A 48 -17.54 21.50 -4.90
N LEU A 49 -16.33 20.97 -5.10
CA LEU A 49 -15.48 20.54 -3.99
C LEU A 49 -15.06 21.74 -3.13
N ALA A 50 -14.54 22.81 -3.75
CA ALA A 50 -14.09 24.01 -3.04
C ALA A 50 -15.24 24.65 -2.25
N THR A 51 -16.43 24.77 -2.85
CA THR A 51 -17.61 25.30 -2.15
C THR A 51 -18.06 24.38 -1.02
N SER A 52 -17.87 23.06 -1.13
CA SER A 52 -18.24 22.12 -0.06
C SER A 52 -17.35 22.22 1.16
N VAL A 53 -16.04 22.43 0.95
CA VAL A 53 -15.07 22.65 2.02
C VAL A 53 -15.31 24.01 2.67
N LEU A 54 -15.54 25.05 1.88
CA LEU A 54 -15.83 26.39 2.40
C LEU A 54 -17.14 26.42 3.20
N ASN A 55 -18.21 25.79 2.70
CA ASN A 55 -19.46 25.66 3.43
C ASN A 55 -19.26 24.90 4.75
N TYR A 56 -18.46 23.83 4.74
CA TYR A 56 -18.16 23.08 5.95
C TYR A 56 -17.48 23.92 7.02
N ILE A 57 -16.43 24.67 6.63
CA ILE A 57 -15.69 25.57 7.54
C ILE A 57 -16.63 26.66 8.07
N LEU A 58 -17.45 27.27 7.21
CA LEU A 58 -18.39 28.32 7.60
C LEU A 58 -19.46 27.81 8.59
N VAL A 59 -20.05 26.65 8.31
CA VAL A 59 -21.10 26.06 9.17
C VAL A 59 -20.54 25.69 10.55
N THR A 60 -19.33 25.12 10.59
CA THR A 60 -18.70 24.67 11.84
C THR A 60 -18.19 25.84 12.68
N THR A 61 -17.59 26.87 12.07
CA THR A 61 -17.22 28.12 12.78
C THR A 61 -18.43 28.86 13.35
N ASN A 62 -19.52 28.96 12.60
CA ASN A 62 -20.77 29.56 13.07
C ASN A 62 -21.49 28.69 14.12
N LEU A 63 -21.18 27.40 14.20
CA LEU A 63 -21.69 26.53 15.27
C LEU A 63 -20.90 26.72 16.57
N SER A 64 -19.58 26.84 16.48
CA SER A 64 -18.71 26.94 17.65
C SER A 64 -18.54 28.39 18.12
N PHE A 65 -17.96 29.26 17.30
CA PHE A 65 -17.48 30.59 17.72
C PHE A 65 -18.52 31.71 17.57
N LEU A 66 -19.41 31.64 16.57
CA LEU A 66 -20.35 32.72 16.24
C LEU A 66 -21.84 32.26 16.24
N PRO A 67 -22.35 31.68 17.34
CA PRO A 67 -23.71 31.11 17.36
C PRO A 67 -24.83 32.14 17.27
N THR A 68 -24.56 33.42 17.54
CA THR A 68 -25.54 34.52 17.57
C THR A 68 -25.54 35.39 16.31
N GLU A 69 -24.48 35.34 15.49
CA GLU A 69 -24.30 36.17 14.27
C GLU A 69 -24.81 35.47 13.00
N VAL A 70 -25.67 34.46 13.15
CA VAL A 70 -26.12 33.60 12.04
C VAL A 70 -26.83 34.39 10.93
N ALA A 71 -27.47 35.50 11.29
CA ALA A 71 -28.16 36.38 10.34
C ALA A 71 -27.19 37.07 9.36
N GLU A 72 -25.96 37.37 9.77
CA GLU A 72 -24.96 38.04 8.92
C GLU A 72 -24.45 37.12 7.81
N PHE A 73 -24.37 35.82 8.08
CA PHE A 73 -23.92 34.80 7.13
C PHE A 73 -25.06 34.18 6.29
N PHE A 74 -26.29 34.67 6.44
CA PHE A 74 -27.47 34.14 5.75
C PHE A 74 -27.31 34.12 4.22
N SER A 75 -26.76 35.19 3.65
CA SER A 75 -26.52 35.33 2.22
C SER A 75 -25.61 34.22 1.67
N PHE A 76 -24.55 33.85 2.41
CA PHE A 76 -23.64 32.77 2.03
C PHE A 76 -24.32 31.40 2.02
N TYR A 77 -25.18 31.11 3.00
CA TYR A 77 -25.93 29.85 3.03
C TYR A 77 -26.88 29.71 1.84
N VAL A 78 -27.58 30.79 1.47
CA VAL A 78 -28.45 30.80 0.29
C VAL A 78 -27.64 30.56 -0.99
N ILE A 79 -26.48 31.22 -1.12
CA ILE A 79 -25.59 31.03 -2.28
C ILE A 79 -25.16 29.56 -2.40
N PHE A 80 -24.73 28.93 -1.31
CA PHE A 80 -24.36 27.52 -1.32
C PHE A 80 -25.55 26.63 -1.68
N ASP A 81 -26.72 26.83 -1.07
CA ASP A 81 -27.92 26.05 -1.35
C ASP A 81 -28.31 26.13 -2.84
N VAL A 82 -28.21 27.31 -3.46
CA VAL A 82 -28.44 27.52 -4.91
C VAL A 82 -27.42 26.75 -5.75
N ILE A 83 -26.13 26.79 -5.39
CA ILE A 83 -25.07 26.06 -6.10
C ILE A 83 -25.34 24.54 -6.07
N TYR A 84 -25.73 24.00 -4.92
CA TYR A 84 -26.03 22.56 -4.78
C TYR A 84 -27.32 22.16 -5.48
N LEU A 85 -28.36 22.99 -5.43
CA LEU A 85 -29.59 22.80 -6.20
C LEU A 85 -29.28 22.75 -7.69
N PHE A 86 -28.48 23.69 -8.18
CA PHE A 86 -28.07 23.71 -9.58
C PHE A 86 -27.26 22.46 -9.95
N ASN A 87 -26.29 22.05 -9.13
CA ASN A 87 -25.54 20.81 -9.35
C ASN A 87 -26.44 19.56 -9.39
N PHE A 88 -27.42 19.47 -8.48
CA PHE A 88 -28.39 18.39 -8.47
C PHE A 88 -29.24 18.36 -9.75
N LEU A 89 -29.72 19.52 -10.21
CA LEU A 89 -30.48 19.64 -11.46
C LEU A 89 -29.65 19.21 -12.67
N LEU A 90 -28.36 19.54 -12.70
CA LEU A 90 -27.45 19.09 -13.76
C LEU A 90 -27.30 17.56 -13.76
N LEU A 91 -27.11 16.93 -12.59
CA LEU A 91 -27.03 15.46 -12.46
C LEU A 91 -28.36 14.77 -12.82
N LEU A 92 -29.49 15.38 -12.45
CA LEU A 92 -30.82 14.90 -12.83
C LEU A 92 -31.02 14.96 -14.35
N SER A 93 -30.62 16.08 -14.98
CA SER A 93 -30.71 16.24 -16.43
C SER A 93 -29.88 15.20 -17.18
N GLN A 94 -28.66 14.91 -16.72
CA GLN A 94 -27.82 13.85 -17.30
C GLN A 94 -28.50 12.48 -17.30
N LYS A 95 -29.19 12.15 -16.20
CA LYS A 95 -29.91 10.89 -16.05
C LYS A 95 -31.14 10.82 -16.96
N ILE A 96 -31.93 11.89 -17.00
CA ILE A 96 -33.17 11.94 -17.82
C ILE A 96 -32.85 11.82 -19.31
N PHE A 97 -31.82 12.52 -19.79
CA PHE A 97 -31.53 12.58 -21.22
C PHE A 97 -30.58 11.49 -21.72
N HIS A 98 -30.12 10.56 -20.87
CA HIS A 98 -29.14 9.52 -21.22
C HIS A 98 -27.92 10.08 -21.99
N ILE A 99 -27.51 11.33 -21.73
CA ILE A 99 -26.52 12.08 -22.53
C ILE A 99 -25.08 11.54 -22.37
N SER A 100 -24.83 10.62 -21.44
CA SER A 100 -23.56 9.91 -21.37
C SER A 100 -23.72 8.53 -20.73
N ASN A 101 -22.85 7.58 -21.10
CA ASN A 101 -22.55 6.43 -20.23
C ASN A 101 -22.10 6.99 -18.88
N THR A 102 -23.02 7.05 -17.92
CA THR A 102 -22.73 7.55 -16.59
C THR A 102 -21.66 6.68 -15.95
N PHE A 103 -20.69 7.31 -15.28
CA PHE A 103 -19.53 6.65 -14.63
C PHE A 103 -19.90 5.76 -13.43
N TYR A 104 -21.18 5.57 -13.18
CA TYR A 104 -21.74 5.03 -11.97
C TYR A 104 -22.69 3.91 -12.36
N THR A 105 -22.57 2.77 -11.67
CA THR A 105 -23.57 1.72 -11.79
C THR A 105 -24.92 2.25 -11.30
N GLU A 106 -26.02 1.74 -11.84
CA GLU A 106 -27.37 2.21 -11.50
C GLU A 106 -27.63 2.28 -9.99
N LYS A 107 -27.13 1.28 -9.25
CA LYS A 107 -27.21 1.22 -7.78
C LYS A 107 -26.45 2.37 -7.11
N THR A 108 -25.24 2.70 -7.59
CA THR A 108 -24.46 3.82 -7.03
C THR A 108 -25.05 5.18 -7.37
N MET A 109 -25.67 5.34 -8.54
CA MET A 109 -26.39 6.57 -8.90
C MET A 109 -27.57 6.84 -7.99
N PHE A 110 -28.35 5.81 -7.66
CA PHE A 110 -29.50 5.98 -6.76
C PHE A 110 -29.06 6.47 -5.38
N ILE A 111 -28.04 5.85 -4.79
CA ILE A 111 -27.50 6.26 -3.49
C ILE A 111 -27.00 7.70 -3.54
N ILE A 112 -26.22 8.07 -4.57
CA ILE A 112 -25.72 9.44 -4.73
C ILE A 112 -26.86 10.45 -4.83
N PHE A 113 -27.91 10.11 -5.57
CA PHE A 113 -29.07 10.98 -5.76
C PHE A 113 -29.86 11.17 -4.46
N VAL A 114 -30.07 10.12 -3.67
CA VAL A 114 -30.72 10.21 -2.36
C VAL A 114 -29.89 11.08 -1.42
N VAL A 115 -28.58 10.86 -1.37
CA VAL A 115 -27.67 11.62 -0.51
C VAL A 115 -27.61 13.10 -0.94
N ASP A 116 -27.60 13.38 -2.25
CA ASP A 116 -27.67 14.75 -2.76
C ASP A 116 -28.99 15.42 -2.45
N PHE A 117 -30.10 14.70 -2.60
CA PHE A 117 -31.42 15.21 -2.27
C PHE A 117 -31.53 15.60 -0.79
N VAL A 118 -30.99 14.76 0.12
CA VAL A 118 -30.89 15.09 1.55
C VAL A 118 -30.01 16.32 1.78
N SER A 119 -28.96 16.52 0.97
CA SER A 119 -28.08 17.70 1.07
C SER A 119 -28.72 19.03 0.60
N LEU A 120 -29.86 18.96 -0.10
CA LEU A 120 -30.65 20.13 -0.53
C LEU A 120 -31.56 20.70 0.56
N VAL A 121 -31.65 20.03 1.72
CA VAL A 121 -32.35 20.57 2.88
C VAL A 121 -31.72 21.93 3.23
N SER A 122 -32.47 23.00 2.97
CA SER A 122 -31.94 24.37 3.02
C SER A 122 -31.63 24.78 4.46
N GLN A 123 -30.38 25.17 4.68
CA GLN A 123 -29.94 25.70 5.98
C GLN A 123 -30.59 27.04 6.26
N ALA A 124 -30.66 27.88 5.23
CA ALA A 124 -31.24 29.21 5.30
C ALA A 124 -32.71 29.15 5.81
N MET A 125 -33.53 28.26 5.25
CA MET A 125 -34.96 28.19 5.59
C MET A 125 -35.26 27.61 6.99
N LEU A 126 -34.37 26.79 7.54
CA LEU A 126 -34.56 26.15 8.84
C LEU A 126 -33.98 26.97 10.02
N ILE A 127 -33.11 27.94 9.73
CA ILE A 127 -32.50 28.81 10.74
C ILE A 127 -33.42 29.99 11.12
N ILE A 128 -34.15 30.57 10.15
CA ILE A 128 -35.00 31.76 10.34
C ILE A 128 -36.04 31.61 11.47
N PRO A 129 -36.75 30.46 11.62
CA PRO A 129 -37.77 30.31 12.67
C PRO A 129 -37.18 30.14 14.07
N PHE A 130 -35.88 29.81 14.17
CA PHE A 130 -35.23 29.41 15.42
C PHE A 130 -34.05 30.33 15.79
N VAL A 131 -34.07 31.59 15.35
CA VAL A 131 -33.05 32.58 15.72
C VAL A 131 -33.00 32.80 17.24
N SER A 132 -34.11 32.64 17.96
CA SER A 132 -34.10 32.69 19.44
C SER A 132 -33.70 31.36 20.10
N ALA A 133 -33.61 30.26 19.33
CA ALA A 133 -33.41 28.90 19.81
C ALA A 133 -32.17 28.24 19.16
N HIS A 134 -31.09 29.01 19.01
CA HIS A 134 -29.83 28.59 18.39
C HIS A 134 -29.18 27.36 19.05
N LYS A 135 -29.46 27.10 20.34
CA LYS A 135 -29.00 25.91 21.08
C LYS A 135 -29.96 24.72 21.00
N SER A 136 -31.08 24.81 20.28
CA SER A 136 -32.03 23.70 20.17
C SER A 136 -31.42 22.53 19.39
N PHE A 137 -31.70 21.31 19.87
CA PHE A 137 -31.23 20.06 19.26
C PHE A 137 -31.59 19.96 17.76
N LEU A 138 -32.75 20.48 17.36
CA LEU A 138 -33.20 20.50 15.97
C LEU A 138 -32.33 21.38 15.07
N VAL A 139 -31.94 22.58 15.52
CA VAL A 139 -31.04 23.48 14.77
C VAL A 139 -29.66 22.83 14.59
N LEU A 140 -29.18 22.11 15.62
CA LEU A 140 -27.92 21.37 15.55
C LEU A 140 -27.99 20.22 14.52
N ILE A 141 -29.08 19.45 14.51
CA ILE A 141 -29.32 18.40 13.50
C ILE A 141 -29.29 18.98 12.08
N PHE A 142 -29.99 20.09 11.84
CA PHE A 142 -30.04 20.71 10.51
C PHE A 142 -28.67 21.21 10.03
N ARG A 143 -27.82 21.69 10.93
CA ARG A 143 -26.43 22.06 10.59
C ARG A 143 -25.60 20.83 10.24
N VAL A 144 -25.71 19.74 11.00
CA VAL A 144 -24.95 18.49 10.79
C VAL A 144 -25.34 17.79 9.49
N ILE A 145 -26.61 17.85 9.06
CA ILE A 145 -27.07 17.28 7.77
C ILE A 145 -26.24 17.79 6.59
N THR A 146 -25.71 19.02 6.67
CA THR A 146 -24.91 19.57 5.56
C THR A 146 -23.50 19.01 5.44
N PHE A 147 -23.02 18.28 6.45
CA PHE A 147 -21.76 17.55 6.35
C PHE A 147 -21.85 16.44 5.29
N VAL A 148 -23.07 16.02 4.91
CA VAL A 148 -23.31 15.15 3.77
C VAL A 148 -22.69 15.70 2.47
N ARG A 149 -22.59 17.03 2.33
CA ARG A 149 -21.95 17.68 1.17
C ARG A 149 -20.45 17.34 1.06
N LEU A 150 -19.76 16.98 2.14
CA LEU A 150 -18.36 16.54 2.09
C LEU A 150 -18.16 15.23 1.32
N ARG A 151 -19.23 14.49 0.96
CA ARG A 151 -19.14 13.32 0.07
C ARG A 151 -18.43 13.62 -1.25
N HIS A 152 -18.42 14.88 -1.71
CA HIS A 152 -17.74 15.28 -2.94
C HIS A 152 -16.22 15.00 -2.90
N LEU A 153 -15.61 14.95 -1.70
CA LEU A 153 -14.22 14.47 -1.51
C LEU A 153 -14.03 13.01 -1.95
N LEU A 154 -15.05 12.16 -1.78
CA LEU A 154 -15.01 10.76 -2.18
C LEU A 154 -15.11 10.61 -3.70
N VAL A 155 -15.87 11.49 -4.35
CA VAL A 155 -16.06 11.53 -5.82
C VAL A 155 -14.78 12.02 -6.52
N PHE A 156 -14.02 12.92 -5.90
CA PHE A 156 -12.76 13.44 -6.43
C PHE A 156 -11.76 12.34 -6.84
N ASN A 157 -11.75 11.21 -6.12
CA ASN A 157 -10.91 10.05 -6.43
C ASN A 157 -11.12 9.50 -7.86
N LYS A 158 -12.33 9.62 -8.42
CA LYS A 158 -12.63 9.16 -9.77
C LYS A 158 -12.17 10.16 -10.83
N VAL A 159 -12.24 11.45 -10.54
CA VAL A 159 -11.76 12.54 -11.42
C VAL A 159 -10.24 12.49 -11.53
N LEU A 160 -9.56 12.26 -10.40
CA LEU A 160 -8.11 12.13 -10.29
C LEU A 160 -7.51 11.07 -11.23
N ARG A 161 -8.25 10.01 -11.55
CA ARG A 161 -7.81 8.95 -12.47
C ARG A 161 -7.69 9.41 -13.93
N ARG A 162 -8.37 10.50 -14.32
CA ARG A 162 -8.35 11.04 -15.69
C ARG A 162 -7.20 12.01 -15.94
N LEU A 163 -6.61 12.58 -14.88
CA LEU A 163 -5.56 13.58 -14.97
C LEU A 163 -4.20 12.88 -14.87
N THR A 164 -3.55 12.59 -16.00
CA THR A 164 -2.28 11.86 -16.06
C THR A 164 -1.07 12.77 -15.81
N GLU A 165 -1.06 13.98 -16.38
CA GLU A 165 0.13 14.84 -16.41
C GLU A 165 0.46 15.52 -15.07
N TYR A 166 -0.53 15.70 -14.19
CA TYR A 166 -0.36 16.34 -12.87
C TYR A 166 -0.90 15.50 -11.71
N ARG A 167 -1.04 14.18 -11.90
CA ARG A 167 -1.70 13.27 -10.95
C ARG A 167 -1.19 13.46 -9.51
N ILE A 168 0.11 13.65 -9.31
CA ILE A 168 0.74 13.80 -8.00
C ILE A 168 0.29 15.07 -7.29
N VAL A 169 0.23 16.20 -7.99
CA VAL A 169 -0.22 17.50 -7.44
C VAL A 169 -1.65 17.40 -6.93
N TRP A 170 -2.51 16.74 -7.70
CA TRP A 170 -3.91 16.55 -7.33
C TRP A 170 -4.11 15.56 -6.18
N ILE A 171 -3.28 14.52 -6.10
CA ILE A 171 -3.24 13.61 -4.94
C ILE A 171 -2.84 14.37 -3.68
N LEU A 172 -1.79 15.20 -3.75
CA LEU A 172 -1.34 16.04 -2.64
C LEU A 172 -2.43 17.03 -2.21
N GLY A 173 -3.05 17.74 -3.16
CA GLY A 173 -4.12 18.70 -2.87
C GLY A 173 -5.30 18.08 -2.13
N LYS A 174 -5.71 16.85 -2.51
CA LYS A 174 -6.73 16.09 -1.78
C LYS A 174 -6.31 15.84 -0.33
N TYR A 175 -5.10 15.33 -0.12
CA TYR A 175 -4.65 14.98 1.23
C TYR A 175 -4.48 16.21 2.12
N ILE A 176 -3.95 17.30 1.59
CA ILE A 176 -3.88 18.58 2.29
C ILE A 176 -5.28 19.06 2.68
N THR A 177 -6.25 19.00 1.75
CA THR A 177 -7.65 19.37 2.03
C THR A 177 -8.25 18.52 3.16
N THR A 178 -8.01 17.21 3.17
CA THR A 178 -8.50 16.34 4.24
C THR A 178 -7.86 16.65 5.60
N VAL A 179 -6.58 16.99 5.63
CA VAL A 179 -5.87 17.38 6.87
C VAL A 179 -6.42 18.70 7.41
N VAL A 180 -6.64 19.69 6.54
CA VAL A 180 -7.24 20.98 6.93
C VAL A 180 -8.62 20.79 7.56
N ILE A 181 -9.46 19.91 6.98
CA ILE A 181 -10.78 19.60 7.55
C ILE A 181 -10.62 19.00 8.95
N ILE A 182 -9.73 18.02 9.15
CA ILE A 182 -9.55 17.37 10.46
C ILE A 182 -9.05 18.36 11.51
N ILE A 183 -8.05 19.19 11.18
CA ILE A 183 -7.56 20.25 12.07
C ILE A 183 -8.70 21.20 12.43
N HIS A 184 -9.47 21.65 11.45
CA HIS A 184 -10.60 22.54 11.68
C HIS A 184 -11.70 21.92 12.56
N THR A 185 -12.02 20.63 12.35
CA THR A 185 -12.99 19.91 13.18
C THR A 185 -12.56 19.88 14.65
N ALA A 186 -11.28 19.62 14.90
CA ALA A 186 -10.74 19.52 16.24
C ALA A 186 -10.74 20.88 16.96
N ILE A 187 -10.40 21.97 16.25
CA ILE A 187 -10.50 23.34 16.75
C ILE A 187 -11.94 23.64 17.23
N CYS A 188 -12.93 23.35 16.38
CA CYS A 188 -14.33 23.64 16.68
C CYS A 188 -14.88 22.75 17.81
N LEU A 189 -14.50 21.47 17.85
CA LEU A 189 -14.92 20.53 18.91
C LEU A 189 -14.41 20.94 20.28
N TRP A 190 -13.15 21.38 20.37
CA TRP A 190 -12.58 21.82 21.63
C TRP A 190 -13.27 23.09 22.16
N PHE A 191 -13.46 24.10 21.30
CA PHE A 191 -14.14 25.31 21.73
C PHE A 191 -15.58 25.04 22.21
N LEU A 192 -16.30 24.12 21.56
CA LEU A 192 -17.64 23.71 21.98
C LEU A 192 -17.66 23.14 23.41
N ILE A 193 -16.73 22.22 23.73
CA ILE A 193 -16.62 21.63 25.07
C ILE A 193 -16.29 22.72 26.11
N LYS A 194 -15.37 23.62 25.79
CA LYS A 194 -15.02 24.75 26.67
C LYS A 194 -16.25 25.63 26.99
N SER A 195 -17.08 25.92 25.98
CA SER A 195 -18.25 26.79 26.11
C SER A 195 -19.37 26.22 26.98
N GLU A 196 -19.34 24.91 27.26
CA GLU A 196 -20.37 24.23 28.05
C GLU A 196 -20.06 24.29 29.55
N ASP A 197 -18.79 24.24 29.93
CA ASP A 197 -18.40 24.00 31.32
C ASP A 197 -18.29 25.28 32.19
N ASN A 198 -18.21 26.50 31.64
CA ASN A 198 -17.97 27.82 32.32
C ASN A 198 -16.79 27.86 33.34
N PHE A 199 -16.16 26.73 33.62
CA PHE A 199 -15.12 26.49 34.62
C PHE A 199 -13.87 27.35 34.38
N TYR A 200 -13.60 27.63 33.10
CA TYR A 200 -12.49 28.47 32.68
C TYR A 200 -12.60 29.91 33.17
N ASP A 201 -13.81 30.47 33.30
CA ASP A 201 -14.01 31.85 33.74
C ASP A 201 -13.73 32.00 35.25
N GLU A 202 -13.64 30.89 35.99
CA GLU A 202 -13.39 30.88 37.42
C GLU A 202 -11.89 30.79 37.78
N LEU A 203 -11.04 30.36 36.85
CA LEU A 203 -9.60 30.13 37.05
C LEU A 203 -8.79 31.45 37.15
N PRO A 204 -7.83 31.57 38.08
CA PRO A 204 -7.02 32.79 38.27
C PRO A 204 -6.19 33.19 37.03
N GLU A 205 -5.63 32.22 36.30
CA GLU A 205 -4.92 32.41 35.04
C GLU A 205 -5.80 33.05 33.96
N PHE A 206 -7.11 32.77 33.99
CA PHE A 206 -8.09 33.36 33.08
C PHE A 206 -8.78 34.62 33.66
N LYS A 207 -8.47 35.01 34.90
CA LYS A 207 -8.92 36.29 35.49
C LYS A 207 -7.88 37.41 35.37
N SER A 208 -6.61 37.08 35.09
CA SER A 208 -5.48 38.02 35.04
C SER A 208 -5.32 38.79 33.72
N GLY A 209 -6.20 38.59 32.73
CA GLY A 209 -6.13 39.28 31.44
C GLY A 209 -5.32 38.56 30.35
N GLU A 210 -4.85 37.33 30.61
CA GLU A 210 -4.24 36.46 29.58
C GLU A 210 -5.28 35.77 28.67
N VAL A 211 -6.55 36.15 28.80
CA VAL A 211 -7.66 35.56 28.08
C VAL A 211 -7.85 36.22 26.72
N PRO A 212 -8.05 35.43 25.64
CA PRO A 212 -8.44 35.97 24.35
C PRO A 212 -9.71 36.85 24.46
N ALA A 213 -9.57 38.15 24.14
CA ALA A 213 -10.63 39.14 24.32
C ALA A 213 -11.76 39.07 23.25
N SER A 214 -11.50 38.45 22.10
CA SER A 214 -12.45 38.32 20.99
C SER A 214 -12.60 36.86 20.54
N ASN A 215 -13.72 36.55 19.86
CA ASN A 215 -13.95 35.24 19.24
C ASN A 215 -12.85 34.87 18.23
N SER A 216 -12.27 35.86 17.55
CA SER A 216 -11.13 35.64 16.65
C SER A 216 -9.85 35.26 17.40
N SER A 217 -9.56 35.89 18.55
CA SER A 217 -8.41 35.52 19.37
C SER A 217 -8.57 34.10 19.95
N TRP A 218 -9.79 33.71 20.34
CA TRP A 218 -10.08 32.32 20.73
C TRP A 218 -9.84 31.33 19.60
N TYR A 219 -10.25 31.67 18.38
CA TYR A 219 -10.00 30.84 17.21
C TYR A 219 -8.50 30.61 16.99
N PHE A 220 -7.67 31.67 17.07
CA PHE A 220 -6.22 31.54 16.93
C PHE A 220 -5.57 30.73 18.05
N TYR A 221 -6.02 30.90 19.29
CA TYR A 221 -5.55 30.10 20.43
C TYR A 221 -5.81 28.60 20.20
N HIS A 222 -7.04 28.24 19.81
CA HIS A 222 -7.38 26.84 19.54
C HIS A 222 -6.71 26.29 18.28
N ILE A 223 -6.45 27.12 17.24
CA ILE A 223 -5.61 26.72 16.10
C ILE A 223 -4.21 26.33 16.59
N TYR A 224 -3.56 27.23 17.32
CA TYR A 224 -2.21 27.03 17.83
C TYR A 224 -2.12 25.73 18.63
N ALA A 225 -3.00 25.56 19.62
CA ALA A 225 -3.01 24.38 20.47
C ALA A 225 -3.37 23.09 19.70
N THR A 226 -4.37 23.12 18.81
CA THR A 226 -4.78 21.95 18.02
C THR A 226 -3.69 21.48 17.08
N ILE A 227 -2.94 22.39 16.44
CA ILE A 227 -1.83 22.02 15.57
C ILE A 227 -0.73 21.35 16.39
N GLN A 228 -0.37 21.89 17.56
CA GLN A 228 0.61 21.25 18.44
C GLN A 228 0.22 19.82 18.84
N LEU A 229 -1.06 19.61 19.18
CA LEU A 229 -1.59 18.30 19.58
C LEU A 229 -1.63 17.31 18.40
N LEU A 230 -2.17 17.71 17.25
CA LEU A 230 -2.29 16.83 16.08
C LEU A 230 -0.95 16.53 15.40
N MET A 231 0.00 17.46 15.46
CA MET A 231 1.35 17.27 14.91
C MET A 231 2.31 16.62 15.91
N ASN A 232 1.84 16.29 17.11
CA ASN A 232 2.63 15.64 18.17
C ASN A 232 3.88 16.45 18.59
N VAL A 233 3.76 17.78 18.71
CA VAL A 233 4.85 18.67 19.14
C VAL A 233 4.79 18.92 20.65
N GLY A 234 3.63 19.41 21.12
CA GLY A 234 3.33 19.76 22.52
C GLY A 234 4.41 20.57 23.26
N PHE A 235 4.32 21.89 23.21
CA PHE A 235 5.20 22.77 24.00
C PHE A 235 4.87 22.77 25.50
N GLY A 236 3.72 22.23 25.89
CA GLY A 236 3.30 22.08 27.28
C GLY A 236 2.70 23.33 27.91
N ASP A 237 2.46 24.38 27.12
CA ASP A 237 1.80 25.61 27.52
C ASP A 237 0.26 25.49 27.53
N VAL A 238 -0.29 24.59 26.72
CA VAL A 238 -1.73 24.29 26.67
C VAL A 238 -2.00 22.84 27.04
N TYR A 239 -2.82 22.64 28.06
CA TYR A 239 -3.16 21.34 28.63
C TYR A 239 -4.61 21.32 29.15
N PRO A 240 -5.25 20.13 29.21
CA PRO A 240 -6.65 20.00 29.60
C PRO A 240 -6.81 20.25 31.09
N LYS A 241 -7.87 20.96 31.47
CA LYS A 241 -8.20 21.19 32.89
C LYS A 241 -9.38 20.32 33.32
N ASN A 242 -10.31 20.02 32.39
CA ASN A 242 -11.52 19.24 32.68
C ASN A 242 -11.44 17.78 32.21
N ILE A 243 -12.22 16.89 32.83
CA ILE A 243 -12.31 15.46 32.46
C ILE A 243 -12.71 15.30 30.99
N ASN A 244 -13.68 16.09 30.52
CA ASN A 244 -14.16 16.09 29.14
C ASN A 244 -13.03 16.44 28.16
N GLU A 245 -12.12 17.32 28.56
CA GLU A 245 -10.97 17.70 27.74
C GLU A 245 -9.87 16.66 27.78
N ILE A 246 -9.65 15.98 28.91
CA ILE A 246 -8.72 14.86 28.97
C ILE A 246 -9.15 13.76 27.98
N TYR A 247 -10.46 13.48 27.88
CA TYR A 247 -11.00 12.57 26.87
C TYR A 247 -10.76 13.09 25.44
N LEU A 248 -11.04 14.37 25.19
CA LEU A 248 -10.85 14.99 23.87
C LEU A 248 -9.37 14.96 23.45
N PHE A 249 -8.46 15.37 24.32
CA PHE A 249 -7.01 15.40 24.05
C PHE A 249 -6.49 13.99 23.82
N SER A 250 -6.89 13.01 24.64
CA SER A 250 -6.53 11.61 24.45
C SER A 250 -6.94 11.12 23.05
N MET A 251 -8.14 11.48 22.59
CA MET A 251 -8.60 11.16 21.23
C MET A 251 -7.83 11.93 20.16
N MET A 252 -7.54 13.22 20.36
CA MET A 252 -6.78 14.05 19.43
C MET A 252 -5.34 13.55 19.27
N PHE A 253 -4.69 13.03 20.31
CA PHE A 253 -3.38 12.40 20.19
C PHE A 253 -3.40 11.15 19.32
N LEU A 254 -4.41 10.30 19.48
CA LEU A 254 -4.56 9.10 18.65
C LEU A 254 -4.81 9.47 17.18
N VAL A 255 -5.66 10.47 16.93
CA VAL A 255 -5.92 10.98 15.56
C VAL A 255 -4.68 11.66 14.98
N GLY A 256 -3.96 12.47 15.77
CA GLY A 256 -2.71 13.12 15.39
C GLY A 256 -1.61 12.12 15.05
N GLN A 257 -1.45 11.07 15.84
CA GLN A 257 -0.56 9.96 15.52
C GLN A 257 -0.94 9.28 14.20
N ALA A 258 -2.22 8.97 13.97
CA ALA A 258 -2.65 8.38 12.71
C ALA A 258 -2.36 9.32 11.52
N LEU A 259 -2.60 10.63 11.68
CA LEU A 259 -2.31 11.65 10.69
C LEU A 259 -0.82 11.77 10.36
N THR A 260 0.05 11.82 11.35
CA THR A 260 1.51 11.93 11.15
C THR A 260 2.07 10.70 10.43
N VAL A 261 1.68 9.48 10.83
CA VAL A 261 2.04 8.24 10.12
C VAL A 261 1.53 8.28 8.68
N TYR A 262 0.27 8.69 8.50
CA TYR A 262 -0.34 8.78 7.20
C TYR A 262 0.39 9.76 6.25
N LEU A 263 0.75 10.94 6.73
CA LEU A 263 1.50 11.94 5.97
C LEU A 263 2.89 11.43 5.56
N ILE A 264 3.63 10.80 6.49
CA ILE A 264 4.93 10.18 6.19
C ILE A 264 4.76 9.11 5.11
N CYS A 265 3.74 8.26 5.21
CA CYS A 265 3.47 7.22 4.23
C CYS A 265 3.16 7.80 2.83
N ILE A 266 2.41 8.90 2.75
CA ILE A 266 2.10 9.56 1.49
C ILE A 266 3.38 10.07 0.82
N VAL A 267 4.26 10.74 1.56
CA VAL A 267 5.52 11.26 1.01
C VAL A 267 6.40 10.12 0.49
N ILE A 268 6.55 9.04 1.27
CA ILE A 268 7.30 7.85 0.87
C ILE A 268 6.68 7.23 -0.39
N TRP A 269 5.35 7.12 -0.45
CA TRP A 269 4.65 6.59 -1.62
C TRP A 269 4.92 7.44 -2.87
N ILE A 270 4.90 8.76 -2.78
CA ILE A 270 5.21 9.65 -3.91
C ILE A 270 6.63 9.41 -4.42
N ILE A 271 7.61 9.35 -3.51
CA ILE A 271 9.02 9.12 -3.84
C ILE A 271 9.22 7.77 -4.54
N ILE A 272 8.59 6.72 -4.00
CA ILE A 272 8.67 5.37 -4.57
C ILE A 272 7.98 5.32 -5.93
N ASN A 273 6.78 5.87 -6.07
CA ASN A 273 6.01 5.80 -7.31
C ASN A 273 6.70 6.54 -8.46
N GLN A 274 7.33 7.69 -8.20
CA GLN A 274 8.12 8.42 -9.20
C GLN A 274 9.35 7.63 -9.67
N ASN A 275 9.97 6.86 -8.77
CA ASN A 275 11.23 6.17 -9.04
C ASN A 275 11.09 4.64 -9.12
N TYR A 276 9.87 4.12 -9.22
CA TYR A 276 9.59 2.69 -9.07
C TYR A 276 10.38 1.85 -10.07
N HIS A 277 10.39 2.28 -11.34
CA HIS A 277 11.09 1.61 -12.42
C HIS A 277 12.61 1.57 -12.18
N LYS A 278 13.20 2.72 -11.81
CA LYS A 278 14.62 2.83 -11.47
C LYS A 278 14.98 1.93 -10.28
N PHE A 279 14.14 1.93 -9.24
CA PHE A 279 14.35 1.12 -8.04
C PHE A 279 14.25 -0.38 -8.33
N SER A 280 13.28 -0.79 -9.17
CA SER A 280 13.11 -2.18 -9.61
C SER A 280 14.34 -2.70 -10.37
N ILE A 281 14.82 -1.93 -11.36
CA ILE A 281 16.04 -2.28 -12.11
C ILE A 281 17.26 -2.34 -11.18
N TYR A 282 17.43 -1.35 -10.30
CA TYR A 282 18.52 -1.33 -9.32
C TYR A 282 18.51 -2.58 -8.43
N TYR A 283 17.33 -3.00 -7.94
CA TYR A 283 17.20 -4.20 -7.11
C TYR A 283 17.53 -5.49 -7.88
N GLN A 284 17.08 -5.60 -9.14
CA GLN A 284 17.46 -6.72 -10.01
C GLN A 284 18.97 -6.79 -10.22
N ILE A 285 19.62 -5.66 -10.54
CA ILE A 285 21.07 -5.58 -10.71
C ILE A 285 21.78 -5.97 -9.41
N LYS A 286 21.32 -5.48 -8.26
CA LYS A 286 21.89 -5.82 -6.94
C LYS A 286 21.81 -7.33 -6.66
N ASN A 287 20.69 -7.97 -6.97
CA ASN A 287 20.54 -9.42 -6.80
C ASN A 287 21.47 -10.21 -7.71
N VAL A 288 21.62 -9.80 -8.97
CA VAL A 288 22.58 -10.43 -9.88
C VAL A 288 24.02 -10.22 -9.40
N LYS A 289 24.40 -9.01 -8.94
CA LYS A 289 25.72 -8.77 -8.36
C LYS A 289 25.99 -9.66 -7.14
N LYS A 290 24.98 -9.86 -6.27
CA LYS A 290 25.08 -10.77 -5.11
C LYS A 290 25.35 -12.20 -5.56
N TYR A 291 24.70 -12.67 -6.63
CA TYR A 291 24.94 -13.98 -7.22
C TYR A 291 26.36 -14.07 -7.83
N LEU A 292 26.83 -13.01 -8.49
CA LEU A 292 28.15 -12.93 -9.12
C LEU A 292 29.33 -12.76 -8.14
N ASN A 293 29.09 -12.56 -6.83
CA ASN A 293 30.17 -12.38 -5.86
C ASN A 293 31.10 -13.60 -5.72
N GLY A 294 30.63 -14.80 -6.08
CA GLY A 294 31.46 -16.01 -6.14
C GLY A 294 32.07 -16.29 -7.53
N SER A 295 31.83 -15.44 -8.53
CA SER A 295 32.26 -15.65 -9.91
C SER A 295 33.63 -15.04 -10.21
N HIS A 296 34.24 -15.46 -11.33
CA HIS A 296 35.53 -14.97 -11.80
C HIS A 296 35.52 -13.42 -11.99
N PRO A 297 36.61 -12.70 -11.64
CA PRO A 297 36.66 -11.23 -11.68
C PRO A 297 36.36 -10.64 -13.07
N LEU A 298 36.74 -11.34 -14.15
CA LEU A 298 36.41 -10.93 -15.52
C LEU A 298 34.90 -10.86 -15.76
N ILE A 299 34.13 -11.86 -15.30
CA ILE A 299 32.66 -11.89 -15.46
C ILE A 299 32.03 -10.72 -14.70
N LYS A 300 32.55 -10.42 -13.51
CA LYS A 300 32.10 -9.29 -12.70
C LYS A 300 32.37 -7.96 -13.40
N GLN A 301 33.57 -7.77 -13.95
CA GLN A 301 33.93 -6.56 -14.70
C GLN A 301 33.06 -6.38 -15.94
N THR A 302 32.78 -7.45 -16.68
CA THR A 302 31.88 -7.44 -17.84
C THR A 302 30.45 -7.11 -17.44
N ALA A 303 29.94 -7.74 -16.38
CA ALA A 303 28.61 -7.47 -15.85
C ALA A 303 28.46 -6.02 -15.36
N ASP A 304 29.46 -5.48 -14.66
CA ASP A 304 29.47 -4.08 -14.20
C ASP A 304 29.47 -3.09 -15.37
N LYS A 305 30.24 -3.36 -16.43
CA LYS A 305 30.17 -2.58 -17.68
C LYS A 305 28.77 -2.61 -18.28
N TYR A 306 28.14 -3.78 -18.37
CA TYR A 306 26.79 -3.93 -18.90
C TYR A 306 25.74 -3.21 -18.05
N PHE A 307 25.82 -3.32 -16.72
CA PHE A 307 24.90 -2.66 -15.80
C PHE A 307 25.00 -1.14 -15.86
N SER A 308 26.20 -0.57 -15.93
CA SER A 308 26.39 0.87 -16.09
C SER A 308 25.72 1.41 -17.36
N MET A 309 25.72 0.63 -18.45
CA MET A 309 25.06 1.01 -19.70
C MET A 309 23.54 1.00 -19.59
N LYS A 310 23.00 0.05 -18.81
CA LYS A 310 21.57 -0.08 -18.51
C LYS A 310 21.07 1.03 -17.59
N GLU A 311 21.91 1.54 -16.69
CA GLU A 311 21.58 2.70 -15.84
C GLU A 311 21.51 4.01 -16.64
N HIS A 312 22.35 4.19 -17.66
CA HIS A 312 22.44 5.44 -18.43
C HIS A 312 21.44 5.59 -19.60
N LYS A 313 20.81 4.50 -20.08
CA LYS A 313 19.70 4.59 -21.06
C LYS A 313 18.39 4.16 -20.39
N GLN A 314 17.33 4.93 -20.55
CA GLN A 314 15.96 4.45 -20.37
C GLN A 314 15.68 3.43 -21.48
N PHE A 315 16.12 2.19 -21.29
CA PHE A 315 15.78 1.11 -22.21
C PHE A 315 14.26 0.98 -22.24
N THR A 316 13.69 0.98 -23.43
CA THR A 316 12.29 0.63 -23.64
C THR A 316 12.13 -0.81 -23.18
N ASP A 317 11.54 -1.00 -22.00
CA ASP A 317 11.28 -2.34 -21.50
C ASP A 317 10.44 -3.09 -22.52
N GLN A 318 10.87 -4.31 -22.86
CA GLN A 318 10.08 -5.23 -23.68
C GLN A 318 8.67 -5.44 -23.08
N SER A 319 8.55 -5.35 -21.75
CA SER A 319 7.28 -5.41 -21.03
C SER A 319 6.32 -4.26 -21.35
N LEU A 320 6.81 -3.08 -21.75
CA LEU A 320 5.96 -1.97 -22.22
C LEU A 320 5.34 -2.29 -23.58
N LEU A 321 6.12 -2.87 -24.48
CA LEU A 321 5.63 -3.29 -25.80
C LEU A 321 4.60 -4.42 -25.68
N ASP A 322 4.82 -5.36 -24.75
CA ASP A 322 3.89 -6.49 -24.49
C ASP A 322 2.48 -6.04 -24.08
N MET A 323 2.31 -4.82 -23.55
CA MET A 323 0.99 -4.26 -23.23
C MET A 323 0.19 -3.79 -24.46
N LEU A 324 0.86 -3.56 -25.58
CA LEU A 324 0.23 -3.08 -26.81
C LEU A 324 -0.35 -4.26 -27.61
N PRO A 325 -1.44 -4.07 -28.37
CA PRO A 325 -1.90 -5.07 -29.33
C PRO A 325 -0.81 -5.41 -30.33
N ARG A 326 -0.72 -6.69 -30.75
CA ARG A 326 0.34 -7.17 -31.67
C ARG A 326 0.49 -6.34 -32.95
N CYS A 327 -0.61 -5.86 -33.53
CA CYS A 327 -0.55 -5.02 -34.73
C CYS A 327 0.22 -3.72 -34.48
N LEU A 328 0.00 -3.08 -33.33
CA LEU A 328 0.66 -1.83 -32.95
C LEU A 328 2.13 -2.07 -32.58
N GLN A 329 2.43 -3.20 -31.93
CA GLN A 329 3.82 -3.63 -31.71
C GLN A 329 4.57 -3.77 -33.03
N GLN A 330 3.96 -4.42 -34.03
CA GLN A 330 4.54 -4.61 -35.36
C GLN A 330 4.72 -3.29 -36.11
N ASP A 331 3.79 -2.35 -35.97
CA ASP A 331 3.91 -1.02 -36.59
C ASP A 331 5.04 -0.20 -35.98
N ILE A 332 5.16 -0.17 -34.64
CA ILE A 332 6.26 0.50 -33.95
C ILE A 332 7.60 -0.16 -34.32
N ALA A 333 7.65 -1.49 -34.31
CA ALA A 333 8.86 -2.22 -34.67
C ALA A 333 9.28 -1.97 -36.12
N TYR A 334 8.31 -1.85 -37.04
CA TYR A 334 8.60 -1.51 -38.43
C TYR A 334 9.14 -0.11 -38.55
N ASP A 335 8.53 0.88 -37.89
CA ASP A 335 8.99 2.27 -37.96
C ASP A 335 10.43 2.41 -37.46
N LEU A 336 10.76 1.75 -36.35
CA LEU A 336 12.13 1.74 -35.79
C LEU A 336 13.15 1.07 -36.71
N ASN A 337 12.78 0.01 -37.44
CA ASN A 337 13.72 -0.81 -38.20
C ASN A 337 13.67 -0.58 -39.73
N CYS A 338 12.70 0.17 -40.25
CA CYS A 338 12.44 0.26 -41.69
C CYS A 338 13.66 0.82 -42.46
N GLY A 339 14.34 1.82 -41.92
CA GLY A 339 15.53 2.42 -42.54
C GLY A 339 16.69 1.42 -42.68
N LEU A 340 16.86 0.52 -41.71
CA LEU A 340 17.89 -0.53 -41.77
C LEU A 340 17.46 -1.66 -42.72
N LEU A 341 16.20 -2.09 -42.66
CA LEU A 341 15.68 -3.17 -43.52
C LEU A 341 15.71 -2.79 -45.01
N HIS A 342 15.41 -1.54 -45.37
CA HIS A 342 15.50 -1.08 -46.76
C HIS A 342 16.93 -0.98 -47.29
N ARG A 343 17.94 -0.82 -46.41
CA ARG A 343 19.35 -0.87 -46.79
C ARG A 343 19.87 -2.31 -46.97
N SER A 344 19.15 -3.31 -46.46
CA SER A 344 19.55 -4.71 -46.60
C SER A 344 19.45 -5.14 -48.06
N LEU A 345 20.58 -5.58 -48.61
CA LEU A 345 20.66 -6.11 -49.97
C LEU A 345 19.65 -7.24 -50.23
N LEU A 346 19.30 -8.04 -49.21
CA LEU A 346 18.41 -9.20 -49.36
C LEU A 346 16.95 -8.88 -49.08
N LEU A 347 16.67 -8.00 -48.11
CA LEU A 347 15.32 -7.78 -47.60
C LEU A 347 14.64 -6.53 -48.20
N SER A 348 15.37 -5.66 -48.90
CA SER A 348 14.88 -4.37 -49.40
C SER A 348 13.60 -4.45 -50.24
N ASN A 349 13.44 -5.53 -51.01
CA ASN A 349 12.36 -5.69 -51.99
C ASN A 349 11.16 -6.50 -51.45
N LEU A 350 11.13 -6.79 -50.16
CA LEU A 350 10.00 -7.48 -49.55
C LEU A 350 8.82 -6.53 -49.35
N PRO A 351 7.57 -7.04 -49.44
CA PRO A 351 6.40 -6.20 -49.21
C PRO A 351 6.32 -5.76 -47.75
N LYS A 352 5.71 -4.59 -47.51
CA LYS A 352 5.64 -3.93 -46.19
C LYS A 352 5.08 -4.86 -45.09
N PHE A 353 4.07 -5.68 -45.39
CA PHE A 353 3.50 -6.60 -44.40
C PHE A 353 4.50 -7.68 -43.96
N THR A 354 5.36 -8.17 -44.85
CA THR A 354 6.42 -9.12 -44.50
C THR A 354 7.52 -8.43 -43.69
N LEU A 355 7.89 -7.20 -44.06
CA LEU A 355 8.86 -6.40 -43.31
C LEU A 355 8.39 -6.09 -41.90
N ARG A 356 7.09 -5.81 -41.69
CA ARG A 356 6.49 -5.62 -40.36
C ARG A 356 6.68 -6.84 -39.45
N ASN A 357 6.41 -8.04 -39.98
CA ASN A 357 6.59 -9.27 -39.22
C ASN A 357 8.07 -9.60 -38.96
N ILE A 358 8.97 -9.27 -39.90
CA ILE A 358 10.41 -9.41 -39.67
C ILE A 358 10.88 -8.42 -38.60
N SER A 359 10.41 -7.17 -38.66
CA SER A 359 10.83 -6.13 -37.72
C SER A 359 10.42 -6.40 -36.28
N SER A 360 9.27 -7.04 -36.04
CA SER A 360 8.85 -7.44 -34.69
C SER A 360 9.76 -8.50 -34.05
N GLU A 361 10.51 -9.24 -34.87
CA GLU A 361 11.44 -10.28 -34.40
C GLU A 361 12.88 -9.77 -34.29
N MET A 362 13.16 -8.52 -34.70
CA MET A 362 14.49 -7.92 -34.56
C MET A 362 14.73 -7.48 -33.11
N LYS A 363 15.90 -7.86 -32.57
CA LYS A 363 16.31 -7.54 -31.19
C LYS A 363 17.37 -6.46 -31.20
N THR A 364 17.26 -5.53 -30.24
CA THR A 364 18.31 -4.54 -29.98
C THR A 364 19.32 -5.11 -29.00
N VAL A 365 20.59 -5.07 -29.37
CA VAL A 365 21.71 -5.49 -28.53
C VAL A 365 22.71 -4.35 -28.43
N ILE A 366 23.13 -4.00 -27.22
CA ILE A 366 24.17 -3.00 -27.00
C ILE A 366 25.44 -3.70 -26.53
N LEU A 367 26.51 -3.46 -27.25
CA LEU A 367 27.84 -3.99 -26.94
C LEU A 367 28.72 -2.90 -26.32
N PRO A 368 29.40 -3.19 -25.19
CA PRO A 368 30.51 -2.40 -24.68
C PRO A 368 31.70 -2.36 -25.63
N ALA A 369 32.54 -1.34 -25.47
CA ALA A 369 33.85 -1.30 -26.11
C ALA A 369 34.69 -2.52 -25.69
N GLY A 370 35.31 -3.17 -26.65
CA GLY A 370 36.14 -4.37 -26.48
C GLY A 370 35.37 -5.70 -26.52
N GLU A 371 34.04 -5.71 -26.55
CA GLU A 371 33.27 -6.96 -26.65
C GLU A 371 33.08 -7.43 -28.09
N SER A 372 33.14 -8.75 -28.29
CA SER A 372 33.01 -9.38 -29.60
C SER A 372 31.60 -9.92 -29.86
N ILE A 373 31.03 -9.59 -31.02
CA ILE A 373 29.73 -10.12 -31.46
C ILE A 373 29.85 -11.48 -32.13
N TYR A 374 30.94 -11.69 -32.87
CA TYR A 374 31.25 -12.95 -33.53
C TYR A 374 32.69 -13.34 -33.20
N PHE A 375 32.86 -14.61 -32.88
CA PHE A 375 34.16 -15.24 -32.74
C PHE A 375 34.50 -16.03 -34.00
N GLN A 376 35.78 -16.09 -34.33
CA GLN A 376 36.29 -16.94 -35.39
C GLN A 376 35.82 -18.39 -35.22
N TYR A 377 35.49 -19.05 -36.32
CA TYR A 377 34.98 -20.42 -36.42
C TYR A 377 33.63 -20.71 -35.74
N VAL A 378 33.04 -19.76 -35.02
CA VAL A 378 31.71 -19.90 -34.44
C VAL A 378 30.62 -19.60 -35.47
N VAL A 379 29.57 -20.41 -35.50
CA VAL A 379 28.44 -20.25 -36.42
C VAL A 379 27.72 -18.93 -36.17
N LYS A 380 27.55 -18.13 -37.23
CA LYS A 380 26.81 -16.86 -37.15
C LYS A 380 25.33 -17.14 -36.88
N SER A 381 24.81 -16.56 -35.80
CA SER A 381 23.43 -16.75 -35.33
C SER A 381 22.36 -16.06 -36.19
N GLY A 382 22.74 -15.08 -37.02
CA GLY A 382 21.78 -14.27 -37.76
C GLY A 382 22.40 -13.16 -38.60
N MET A 383 21.57 -12.18 -38.94
CA MET A 383 21.97 -10.92 -39.58
C MET A 383 22.11 -9.83 -38.53
N VAL A 384 23.12 -8.97 -38.67
CA VAL A 384 23.44 -7.87 -37.74
C VAL A 384 23.48 -6.57 -38.52
N CYS A 385 22.79 -5.55 -38.00
CA CYS A 385 22.77 -4.19 -38.54
C CYS A 385 23.33 -3.24 -37.47
N ILE A 386 24.25 -2.35 -37.86
CA ILE A 386 24.80 -1.34 -36.95
C ILE A 386 23.90 -0.10 -36.98
N GLU A 387 23.24 0.21 -35.88
CA GLU A 387 22.38 1.40 -35.73
C GLU A 387 23.17 2.61 -35.27
N ASP A 388 24.08 2.41 -34.31
CA ASP A 388 25.01 3.44 -33.83
C ASP A 388 26.31 2.78 -33.34
N GLY A 389 27.44 3.44 -33.50
CA GLY A 389 28.76 2.89 -33.12
C GLY A 389 29.60 2.37 -34.29
N ALA A 390 30.61 1.56 -33.96
CA ALA A 390 31.52 0.99 -34.94
C ALA A 390 32.12 -0.34 -34.48
N LEU A 391 32.17 -1.29 -35.40
CA LEU A 391 32.79 -2.60 -35.17
C LEU A 391 34.10 -2.71 -35.96
N GLU A 392 35.08 -3.38 -35.40
CA GLU A 392 36.34 -3.74 -36.05
C GLU A 392 36.41 -5.25 -36.29
N ILE A 393 37.05 -5.63 -37.38
CA ILE A 393 37.34 -7.02 -37.72
C ILE A 393 38.79 -7.29 -37.38
N LEU A 394 39.04 -8.28 -36.53
CA LEU A 394 40.39 -8.68 -36.14
C LEU A 394 40.95 -9.71 -37.12
N HIS A 395 42.28 -9.72 -37.27
CA HIS A 395 42.99 -10.65 -38.14
C HIS A 395 43.07 -12.04 -37.50
N ASP A 396 43.27 -13.08 -38.31
CA ASP A 396 43.34 -14.47 -37.83
C ASP A 396 44.62 -14.72 -37.00
N ASP A 397 45.71 -14.02 -37.32
CA ASP A 397 47.02 -14.19 -36.67
C ASP A 397 47.34 -13.08 -35.65
N ASP A 398 46.54 -12.00 -35.58
CA ASP A 398 46.81 -10.80 -34.78
C ASP A 398 45.51 -10.20 -34.20
N GLU A 399 45.29 -10.37 -32.89
CA GLU A 399 44.06 -9.91 -32.19
C GLU A 399 44.07 -8.41 -31.81
N GLU A 400 45.21 -7.74 -32.02
CA GLU A 400 45.38 -6.31 -31.70
C GLU A 400 45.19 -5.39 -32.92
N SER A 401 45.50 -5.87 -34.13
CA SER A 401 45.50 -5.06 -35.36
C SER A 401 44.18 -5.23 -36.15
N PRO A 402 43.36 -4.16 -36.29
CA PRO A 402 42.09 -4.24 -37.01
C PRO A 402 42.29 -4.19 -38.53
N VAL A 403 41.63 -5.11 -39.26
CA VAL A 403 41.71 -5.23 -40.72
C VAL A 403 40.74 -4.26 -41.41
N ILE A 404 39.51 -4.18 -40.89
CA ILE A 404 38.41 -3.39 -41.47
C ILE A 404 37.53 -2.85 -40.34
N TYR A 405 37.00 -1.63 -40.53
CA TYR A 405 35.98 -1.04 -39.67
C TYR A 405 34.61 -1.00 -40.35
N PHE A 406 33.59 -1.49 -39.67
CA PHE A 406 32.19 -1.28 -40.03
C PHE A 406 31.62 -0.08 -39.28
N LYS A 407 31.12 0.89 -40.04
CA LYS A 407 30.47 2.10 -39.52
C LYS A 407 28.96 1.90 -39.40
N THR A 408 28.30 2.86 -38.77
CA THR A 408 26.84 2.98 -38.69
C THR A 408 26.16 2.76 -40.05
N GLY A 409 25.07 1.99 -40.06
CA GLY A 409 24.31 1.64 -41.25
C GLY A 409 24.82 0.43 -42.02
N THR A 410 25.98 -0.14 -41.64
CA THR A 410 26.49 -1.37 -42.26
C THR A 410 25.66 -2.57 -41.82
N ILE A 411 25.34 -3.45 -42.77
CA ILE A 411 24.58 -4.68 -42.55
C ILE A 411 25.44 -5.86 -43.00
N PHE A 412 25.63 -6.83 -42.12
CA PHE A 412 26.40 -8.03 -42.41
C PHE A 412 25.71 -9.27 -41.84
N GLY A 413 26.14 -10.46 -42.27
CA GLY A 413 25.48 -11.70 -41.87
C GLY A 413 24.12 -11.95 -42.53
N GLY A 414 23.78 -11.26 -43.63
CA GLY A 414 22.53 -11.52 -44.35
C GLY A 414 22.44 -12.97 -44.88
N ILE A 415 23.57 -13.55 -45.29
CA ILE A 415 23.63 -14.93 -45.79
C ILE A 415 23.44 -15.95 -44.66
N SER A 416 23.81 -15.61 -43.41
CA SER A 416 23.63 -16.51 -42.26
C SER A 416 22.17 -16.75 -41.88
N LEU A 417 21.23 -15.94 -42.38
CA LEU A 417 19.79 -16.23 -42.26
C LEU A 417 19.38 -17.51 -42.97
N PHE A 418 20.13 -17.94 -43.99
CA PHE A 418 19.79 -19.10 -44.82
C PHE A 418 20.78 -20.25 -44.60
N LEU A 419 22.07 -19.95 -44.47
CA LEU A 419 23.15 -20.92 -44.38
C LEU A 419 23.84 -20.87 -43.02
N ASN A 420 24.17 -22.03 -42.45
CA ASN A 420 24.96 -22.09 -41.21
C ASN A 420 26.44 -21.88 -41.55
N ILE A 421 26.86 -20.62 -41.64
CA ILE A 421 28.22 -20.26 -42.01
C ILE A 421 29.01 -19.88 -40.75
N PRO A 422 30.13 -20.56 -40.45
CA PRO A 422 31.03 -20.13 -39.39
C PRO A 422 31.67 -18.78 -39.72
N SER A 423 31.86 -17.93 -38.72
CA SER A 423 32.62 -16.70 -38.90
C SER A 423 34.06 -17.05 -39.27
N LYS A 424 34.61 -16.33 -40.24
CA LYS A 424 36.02 -16.49 -40.61
C LYS A 424 36.94 -15.62 -39.77
N VAL A 425 36.38 -14.65 -39.07
CA VAL A 425 37.09 -13.56 -38.38
C VAL A 425 36.34 -13.21 -37.10
N THR A 426 37.06 -12.68 -36.13
CA THR A 426 36.47 -12.12 -34.90
C THR A 426 36.04 -10.68 -35.16
N VAL A 427 34.83 -10.31 -34.71
CA VAL A 427 34.28 -8.96 -34.88
C VAL A 427 34.04 -8.36 -33.51
N ARG A 428 34.73 -7.26 -33.21
CA ARG A 428 34.77 -6.60 -31.90
C ARG A 428 34.21 -5.17 -31.97
N ALA A 429 33.60 -4.71 -30.90
CA ALA A 429 33.11 -3.34 -30.79
C ALA A 429 34.25 -2.39 -30.38
N THR A 430 34.49 -1.34 -31.16
CA THR A 430 35.52 -0.33 -30.87
C THR A 430 35.11 0.61 -29.74
N LYS A 431 33.83 0.99 -29.76
CA LYS A 431 33.16 1.84 -28.77
C LYS A 431 31.79 1.25 -28.45
N ARG A 432 31.07 1.85 -27.51
CA ARG A 432 29.66 1.49 -27.25
C ARG A 432 28.89 1.47 -28.57
N THR A 433 28.41 0.28 -28.96
CA THR A 433 27.79 0.05 -30.28
C THR A 433 26.41 -0.55 -30.09
N GLU A 434 25.41 0.02 -30.76
CA GLU A 434 24.03 -0.43 -30.78
C GLU A 434 23.75 -1.19 -32.08
N LEU A 435 23.29 -2.44 -31.92
CA LEU A 435 23.09 -3.39 -32.99
C LEU A 435 21.62 -3.83 -33.05
N ARG A 436 21.09 -3.98 -34.25
CA ARG A 436 19.83 -4.67 -34.52
C ARG A 436 20.13 -6.04 -35.10
N ILE A 437 19.74 -7.08 -34.37
CA ILE A 437 20.02 -8.47 -34.70
C ILE A 437 18.73 -9.17 -35.10
N LEU A 438 18.75 -9.84 -36.25
CA LEU A 438 17.72 -10.77 -36.67
C LEU A 438 18.29 -12.18 -36.65
N GLU A 439 17.86 -12.98 -35.68
CA GLU A 439 18.30 -14.38 -35.59
C GLU A 439 17.69 -15.23 -36.70
N LYS A 440 18.45 -16.22 -37.16
CA LYS A 440 17.99 -17.16 -38.21
C LYS A 440 16.68 -17.84 -37.83
N LYS A 441 16.56 -18.30 -36.57
CA LYS A 441 15.37 -19.03 -36.10
C LYS A 441 14.10 -18.16 -36.19
N ASP A 442 14.22 -16.89 -35.79
CA ASP A 442 13.12 -15.94 -35.71
C ASP A 442 12.73 -15.49 -37.14
N PHE A 443 13.73 -15.28 -38.02
CA PHE A 443 13.50 -15.05 -39.45
C PHE A 443 12.77 -16.22 -40.13
N LEU A 444 13.24 -17.46 -39.92
CA LEU A 444 12.61 -18.64 -40.53
C LEU A 444 11.18 -18.82 -40.04
N LYS A 445 10.91 -18.57 -38.76
CA LYS A 445 9.56 -18.59 -38.20
C LYS A 445 8.61 -17.65 -38.93
N VAL A 446 9.05 -16.42 -39.24
CA VAL A 446 8.25 -15.48 -40.04
C VAL A 446 8.08 -15.99 -41.48
N MET A 447 9.16 -16.47 -42.10
CA MET A 447 9.12 -16.95 -43.49
C MET A 447 8.24 -18.19 -43.70
N LEU A 448 8.01 -19.02 -42.68
CA LEU A 448 7.06 -20.14 -42.74
C LEU A 448 5.63 -19.67 -43.06
N HIS A 449 5.25 -18.48 -42.60
CA HIS A 449 3.96 -17.87 -42.93
C HIS A 449 3.93 -17.24 -44.34
N PHE A 450 5.09 -17.05 -44.96
CA PHE A 450 5.29 -16.32 -46.22
C PHE A 450 6.14 -17.14 -47.23
N PRO A 451 5.67 -18.32 -47.65
CA PRO A 451 6.47 -19.25 -48.45
C PRO A 451 6.80 -18.71 -49.85
N GLN A 452 5.96 -17.83 -50.42
CA GLN A 452 6.24 -17.20 -51.72
C GLN A 452 7.42 -16.23 -51.64
N GLN A 453 7.49 -15.43 -50.57
CA GLN A 453 8.57 -14.51 -50.28
C GLN A 453 9.87 -15.26 -49.99
N LEU A 454 9.80 -16.39 -49.27
CA LEU A 454 10.94 -17.26 -49.03
C LEU A 454 11.51 -17.83 -50.34
N LYS A 455 10.66 -18.28 -51.28
CA LYS A 455 11.08 -18.72 -52.63
C LYS A 455 11.78 -17.59 -53.39
N TYR A 456 11.21 -16.38 -53.38
CA TYR A 456 11.82 -15.20 -53.99
C TYR A 456 13.23 -14.93 -53.42
N LEU A 457 13.37 -14.94 -52.09
CA LEU A 457 14.66 -14.72 -51.43
C LEU A 457 15.68 -15.82 -51.76
N HIS A 458 15.25 -17.09 -51.83
CA HIS A 458 16.12 -18.20 -52.25
C HIS A 458 16.62 -18.03 -53.68
N THR A 459 15.76 -17.61 -54.61
CA THR A 459 16.17 -17.36 -56.00
C THR A 459 17.13 -16.17 -56.07
N ALA A 460 16.82 -15.07 -55.39
CA ALA A 460 17.70 -13.90 -55.31
C ALA A 460 19.09 -14.24 -54.72
N LEU A 461 19.12 -15.10 -53.69
CA LEU A 461 20.35 -15.62 -53.11
C LEU A 461 21.14 -16.51 -54.07
N LYS A 462 20.48 -17.45 -54.76
CA LYS A 462 21.14 -18.33 -55.74
C LYS A 462 21.80 -17.52 -56.85
N VAL A 463 21.10 -16.52 -57.39
CA VAL A 463 21.66 -15.62 -58.41
C VAL A 463 22.90 -14.91 -57.88
N ARG A 464 22.84 -14.36 -56.66
CA ARG A 464 24.00 -13.70 -56.05
C ARG A 464 25.17 -14.63 -55.77
N LEU A 465 24.91 -15.82 -55.23
CA LEU A 465 25.96 -16.82 -54.96
C LEU A 465 26.62 -17.28 -56.26
N ASN A 466 25.85 -17.47 -57.33
CA ASN A 466 26.39 -17.82 -58.64
C ASN A 466 27.25 -16.69 -59.23
N ASN A 467 26.86 -15.43 -59.06
CA ASN A 467 27.67 -14.28 -59.48
C ASN A 467 28.97 -14.19 -58.68
N ILE A 468 28.92 -14.43 -57.37
CA ILE A 468 30.12 -14.48 -56.51
C ILE A 468 31.02 -15.68 -56.87
N ALA A 469 30.43 -16.84 -57.19
CA ALA A 469 31.18 -18.04 -57.59
C ALA A 469 31.86 -17.84 -58.96
N LYS A 470 31.23 -17.10 -59.88
CA LYS A 470 31.83 -16.69 -61.16
C LYS A 470 32.97 -15.68 -60.99
N GLN A 471 32.94 -14.86 -59.95
CA GLN A 471 34.01 -13.89 -59.62
C GLN A 471 35.18 -14.53 -58.86
N ASN A 472 34.94 -15.60 -58.10
CA ASN A 472 35.93 -16.24 -57.21
C ASN A 472 36.47 -17.58 -57.76
N SER A 473 36.56 -17.75 -59.08
CA SER A 473 37.16 -18.92 -59.72
C SER A 473 38.70 -18.93 -59.58
N SER A 474 39.21 -18.79 -58.36
CA SER A 474 40.56 -19.13 -57.97
C SER A 474 40.59 -19.59 -56.50
N LYS A 475 40.79 -20.90 -56.36
CA LYS A 475 41.29 -21.68 -55.20
C LYS A 475 40.34 -22.00 -54.02
N THR A 476 40.07 -23.32 -53.94
CA THR A 476 39.96 -24.17 -52.73
C THR A 476 38.93 -23.78 -51.66
N ARG A 477 37.67 -24.19 -51.83
CA ARG A 477 36.74 -24.37 -50.70
C ARG A 477 35.56 -25.32 -50.96
N VAL A 478 35.74 -26.32 -51.83
CA VAL A 478 34.69 -27.31 -52.15
C VAL A 478 34.74 -28.55 -51.21
N GLN A 479 35.83 -28.76 -50.47
CA GLN A 479 35.94 -29.89 -49.52
C GLN A 479 35.20 -29.66 -48.18
N ASN A 480 34.99 -28.41 -47.75
CA ASN A 480 34.39 -28.13 -46.43
C ASN A 480 32.86 -28.25 -46.39
N LEU A 481 32.19 -28.30 -47.55
CA LEU A 481 30.73 -28.48 -47.62
C LEU A 481 30.28 -29.93 -47.40
N ARG A 482 31.19 -30.92 -47.55
CA ARG A 482 30.91 -32.34 -47.23
C ARG A 482 31.09 -32.65 -45.73
N LYS A 483 31.98 -31.95 -45.03
CA LYS A 483 32.19 -32.13 -43.57
C LYS A 483 31.03 -31.63 -42.72
N ILE A 484 30.36 -30.55 -43.15
CA ILE A 484 29.21 -29.96 -42.41
C ILE A 484 27.95 -30.84 -42.51
N LYS A 485 27.82 -31.65 -43.56
CA LYS A 485 26.69 -32.59 -43.72
C LYS A 485 26.76 -33.77 -42.75
N ASN A 486 27.96 -34.11 -42.25
CA ASN A 486 28.19 -35.23 -41.35
C ASN A 486 28.27 -34.83 -39.86
N MET A 487 28.24 -33.54 -39.53
CA MET A 487 28.10 -33.03 -38.15
C MET A 487 26.64 -32.82 -37.71
N LEU A 488 25.68 -33.09 -38.61
CA LEU A 488 24.23 -32.91 -38.38
C LEU A 488 23.53 -34.14 -37.78
N SER A 489 24.29 -35.13 -37.33
CA SER A 489 23.77 -36.34 -36.70
C SER A 489 24.64 -36.69 -35.50
N PHE A 490 24.31 -36.20 -34.30
CA PHE A 490 24.44 -36.91 -33.01
C PHE A 490 24.12 -35.98 -31.83
N GLY A 491 23.36 -36.51 -30.85
CA GLY A 491 23.51 -36.14 -29.43
C GLY A 491 22.28 -35.57 -28.73
N SER A 492 21.29 -36.41 -28.42
CA SER A 492 20.31 -36.18 -27.35
C SER A 492 20.99 -36.32 -25.97
N ILE A 493 20.70 -35.40 -25.06
CA ILE A 493 21.20 -35.39 -23.68
C ILE A 493 20.16 -36.06 -22.78
N ASP A 494 20.61 -37.01 -21.96
CA ASP A 494 19.82 -37.79 -21.00
C ASP A 494 19.37 -36.94 -19.79
N GLU A 495 18.07 -36.98 -19.48
CA GLU A 495 17.43 -36.40 -18.29
C GLU A 495 17.49 -37.35 -17.08
N ASN A 496 18.69 -37.67 -16.58
CA ASN A 496 18.81 -38.37 -15.29
C ASN A 496 19.86 -37.69 -14.41
N GLY A 497 19.44 -36.57 -13.82
CA GLY A 497 20.26 -35.79 -12.90
C GLY A 497 19.44 -34.89 -11.97
N ILE A 498 18.21 -35.26 -11.62
CA ILE A 498 17.43 -34.62 -10.54
C ILE A 498 16.58 -35.68 -9.83
N LYS A 499 17.25 -36.60 -9.14
CA LYS A 499 16.65 -37.36 -8.04
C LYS A 499 17.69 -37.36 -6.95
N ASP A 500 17.52 -36.42 -6.03
CA ASP A 500 17.86 -36.52 -4.60
C ASP A 500 17.75 -35.12 -4.00
N MET A 501 16.51 -34.72 -3.73
CA MET A 501 16.22 -33.73 -2.70
C MET A 501 15.21 -34.37 -1.76
N ASN A 502 15.65 -34.59 -0.52
CA ASN A 502 14.84 -35.15 0.54
C ASN A 502 13.59 -34.27 0.74
N PHE A 503 12.41 -34.91 0.70
CA PHE A 503 11.12 -34.27 0.99
C PHE A 503 11.10 -33.56 2.36
N TYR A 504 12.02 -33.94 3.26
CA TYR A 504 12.26 -33.35 4.57
C TYR A 504 12.94 -31.96 4.52
N GLU A 505 13.82 -31.69 3.54
CA GLU A 505 14.41 -30.36 3.34
C GLU A 505 13.40 -29.40 2.69
N LEU A 506 12.54 -29.92 1.81
CA LEU A 506 11.39 -29.18 1.29
C LEU A 506 10.38 -28.86 2.40
N TYR A 507 10.21 -29.75 3.39
CA TYR A 507 9.32 -29.55 4.54
C TYR A 507 9.82 -28.49 5.55
N LYS A 508 11.13 -28.23 5.60
CA LYS A 508 11.73 -27.10 6.34
C LYS A 508 11.51 -25.75 5.64
N LEU A 509 11.32 -25.76 4.32
CA LEU A 509 11.13 -24.57 3.49
C LEU A 509 9.68 -24.09 3.41
N VAL A 510 8.71 -24.88 3.92
CA VAL A 510 7.29 -24.51 3.95
C VAL A 510 6.97 -23.69 5.20
N ASP A 511 6.45 -22.48 4.93
CA ASP A 511 6.09 -21.43 5.88
C ASP A 511 5.23 -21.94 7.06
N GLN A 512 5.48 -21.43 8.26
CA GLN A 512 4.77 -21.81 9.50
C GLN A 512 3.24 -21.58 9.38
N ASP A 513 2.83 -20.63 8.53
CA ASP A 513 1.45 -20.29 8.22
C ASP A 513 0.66 -21.44 7.57
N LEU A 514 1.31 -22.37 6.85
CA LEU A 514 0.63 -23.54 6.27
C LEU A 514 0.27 -24.58 7.34
N ARG A 515 1.06 -24.67 8.42
CA ARG A 515 0.82 -25.58 9.56
C ARG A 515 -0.42 -25.18 10.36
N ASP A 516 -0.65 -23.87 10.52
CA ASP A 516 -1.81 -23.36 11.25
C ASP A 516 -3.11 -23.46 10.42
N ASN A 517 -3.01 -23.53 9.10
CA ASN A 517 -4.17 -23.72 8.21
C ASN A 517 -4.75 -25.14 8.22
N ILE A 518 -3.97 -26.16 8.57
CA ILE A 518 -4.43 -27.55 8.57
C ILE A 518 -5.31 -27.87 9.80
N PHE A 519 -5.18 -27.10 10.89
CA PHE A 519 -6.00 -27.28 12.10
C PHE A 519 -7.38 -26.59 12.03
N ASN A 520 -7.75 -26.00 10.90
CA ASN A 520 -8.99 -25.22 10.72
C ASN A 520 -10.22 -26.05 10.27
N GLU A 521 -10.13 -27.38 10.16
CA GLU A 521 -11.24 -28.21 9.65
C GLU A 521 -12.43 -28.39 10.64
N TYR A 522 -12.27 -28.04 11.93
CA TYR A 522 -13.34 -28.21 12.93
C TYR A 522 -13.78 -26.87 13.55
N ASN A 523 -15.02 -26.45 13.21
CA ASN A 523 -15.63 -25.19 13.69
C ASN A 523 -15.62 -25.06 15.23
N TRP A 524 -15.82 -26.15 15.98
CA TRP A 524 -15.80 -26.13 17.45
C TRP A 524 -14.42 -25.76 18.02
N ILE A 525 -13.32 -26.28 17.46
CA ILE A 525 -11.96 -25.99 17.94
C ILE A 525 -11.62 -24.52 17.68
N LYS A 526 -12.07 -23.98 16.55
CA LYS A 526 -11.94 -22.55 16.22
C LYS A 526 -12.67 -21.67 17.25
N ILE A 527 -13.92 -22.01 17.56
CA ILE A 527 -14.73 -21.31 18.56
C ILE A 527 -14.10 -21.40 19.96
N TRP A 528 -13.65 -22.60 20.36
CA TRP A 528 -12.96 -22.82 21.64
C TRP A 528 -11.71 -21.95 21.77
N LYS A 529 -10.82 -21.95 20.77
CA LYS A 529 -9.60 -21.13 20.77
C LYS A 529 -9.90 -19.63 20.80
N LEU A 530 -10.92 -19.18 20.07
CA LEU A 530 -11.35 -17.79 20.08
C LEU A 530 -11.88 -17.38 21.46
N MET A 531 -12.81 -18.16 22.02
CA MET A 531 -13.42 -17.91 23.32
C MET A 531 -12.34 -17.90 24.42
N ASN A 532 -11.49 -18.93 24.48
CA ASN A 532 -10.43 -18.99 25.48
C ASN A 532 -9.45 -17.82 25.32
N GLY A 533 -9.01 -17.51 24.09
CA GLY A 533 -8.14 -16.38 23.83
C GLY A 533 -8.72 -15.03 24.30
N LEU A 534 -9.99 -14.75 24.00
CA LEU A 534 -10.67 -13.53 24.43
C LEU A 534 -10.83 -13.45 25.94
N VAL A 535 -11.24 -14.55 26.57
CA VAL A 535 -11.37 -14.66 28.02
C VAL A 535 -10.02 -14.33 28.69
N GLN A 536 -8.92 -14.92 28.21
CA GLN A 536 -7.59 -14.64 28.78
C GLN A 536 -7.16 -13.18 28.63
N ILE A 537 -7.44 -12.53 27.48
CA ILE A 537 -7.12 -11.11 27.26
C ILE A 537 -7.90 -10.22 28.24
N ILE A 538 -9.21 -10.45 28.37
CA ILE A 538 -10.07 -9.72 29.30
C ILE A 538 -9.56 -9.87 30.73
N PHE A 539 -9.15 -11.08 31.13
CA PHE A 539 -8.59 -11.31 32.45
C PHE A 539 -7.28 -10.61 32.69
N CYS A 540 -6.38 -10.56 31.72
CA CYS A 540 -5.13 -9.81 31.87
C CYS A 540 -5.43 -8.32 32.13
N ILE A 541 -6.40 -7.73 31.43
CA ILE A 541 -6.81 -6.33 31.62
C ILE A 541 -7.44 -6.12 33.00
N LEU A 542 -8.42 -6.95 33.38
CA LEU A 542 -9.14 -6.81 34.65
C LEU A 542 -8.21 -6.96 35.85
N HIS A 543 -7.35 -7.98 35.87
CA HIS A 543 -6.45 -8.20 37.01
C HIS A 543 -5.51 -7.01 37.23
N PHE A 544 -4.96 -6.44 36.17
CA PHE A 544 -4.09 -5.27 36.27
C PHE A 544 -4.85 -4.01 36.66
N TYR A 545 -6.07 -3.83 36.17
CA TYR A 545 -6.93 -2.72 36.60
C TYR A 545 -7.17 -2.77 38.11
N TYR A 546 -7.60 -3.92 38.64
CA TYR A 546 -7.84 -4.05 40.07
C TYR A 546 -6.54 -3.95 40.86
N ALA A 547 -5.45 -4.60 40.42
CA ALA A 547 -4.15 -4.52 41.09
C ALA A 547 -3.61 -3.08 41.20
N ALA A 548 -3.85 -2.24 40.19
CA ALA A 548 -3.34 -0.87 40.16
C ALA A 548 -4.27 0.13 40.86
N PHE A 549 -5.57 0.13 40.57
CA PHE A 549 -6.48 1.21 40.95
C PHE A 549 -7.42 0.86 42.11
N VAL A 550 -7.60 -0.42 42.45
CA VAL A 550 -8.59 -0.85 43.45
C VAL A 550 -7.94 -1.74 44.51
N THR A 551 -7.87 -1.26 45.75
CA THR A 551 -7.15 -1.94 46.84
C THR A 551 -7.78 -3.25 47.31
N GLN A 552 -9.03 -3.54 46.93
CA GLN A 552 -9.73 -4.79 47.25
C GLN A 552 -10.29 -5.44 45.98
N ILE A 553 -9.84 -6.67 45.70
CA ILE A 553 -10.37 -7.47 44.60
C ILE A 553 -11.71 -8.07 45.06
N PRO A 554 -12.81 -7.83 44.34
CA PRO A 554 -14.09 -8.40 44.71
C PRO A 554 -14.10 -9.94 44.56
N TYR A 555 -14.75 -10.62 45.50
CA TYR A 555 -14.74 -12.09 45.64
C TYR A 555 -15.21 -12.85 44.39
N TYR A 556 -16.12 -12.27 43.58
CA TYR A 556 -16.62 -12.93 42.38
C TYR A 556 -15.53 -13.07 41.30
N ILE A 557 -14.54 -12.16 41.24
CA ILE A 557 -13.45 -12.25 40.26
C ILE A 557 -12.60 -13.50 40.49
N PHE A 558 -12.42 -13.88 41.76
CA PHE A 558 -11.70 -15.10 42.14
C PHE A 558 -12.38 -16.37 41.60
N GLY A 559 -13.71 -16.44 41.64
CA GLY A 559 -14.46 -17.58 41.08
C GLY A 559 -14.29 -17.72 39.57
N ILE A 560 -14.33 -16.60 38.83
CA ILE A 560 -14.18 -16.61 37.37
C ILE A 560 -12.70 -16.92 37.00
N GLU A 561 -11.73 -16.54 37.83
CA GLU A 561 -10.30 -16.85 37.64
C GLU A 561 -10.01 -18.36 37.71
N ILE A 562 -10.61 -19.07 38.66
CA ILE A 562 -10.50 -20.52 38.74
C ILE A 562 -11.01 -21.16 37.45
N ILE A 563 -12.17 -20.71 36.96
CA ILE A 563 -12.77 -21.19 35.70
C ILE A 563 -11.83 -20.93 34.52
N ALA A 564 -11.24 -19.74 34.44
CA ALA A 564 -10.29 -19.37 33.38
C ALA A 564 -9.00 -20.20 33.40
N THR A 565 -8.52 -20.52 34.60
CA THR A 565 -7.34 -21.36 34.82
C THR A 565 -7.60 -22.80 34.41
N ILE A 566 -8.77 -23.35 34.78
CA ILE A 566 -9.23 -24.66 34.33
C ILE A 566 -9.36 -24.70 32.80
N ALA A 567 -9.93 -23.66 32.19
CA ALA A 567 -10.03 -23.56 30.72
C ALA A 567 -8.64 -23.53 30.03
N CYS A 568 -7.64 -22.88 30.64
CA CYS A 568 -6.25 -22.91 30.18
C CYS A 568 -5.63 -24.32 30.25
N ILE A 569 -5.83 -25.01 31.37
CA ILE A 569 -5.31 -26.38 31.56
C ILE A 569 -5.98 -27.33 30.54
N LEU A 570 -7.30 -27.22 30.36
CA LEU A 570 -8.04 -27.99 29.36
C LEU A 570 -7.53 -27.72 27.94
N ASP A 571 -7.26 -26.45 27.61
CA ASP A 571 -6.68 -26.08 26.32
C ASP A 571 -5.30 -26.70 26.10
N MET A 572 -4.44 -26.68 27.12
CA MET A 572 -3.12 -27.33 27.08
C MET A 572 -3.24 -28.85 26.84
N ILE A 573 -4.18 -29.51 27.52
CA ILE A 573 -4.47 -30.95 27.32
C ILE A 573 -4.98 -31.22 25.90
N LEU A 574 -5.91 -30.40 25.40
CA LEU A 574 -6.45 -30.51 24.04
C LEU A 574 -5.36 -30.31 22.98
N GLN A 575 -4.41 -29.41 23.19
CA GLN A 575 -3.28 -29.19 22.29
C GLN A 575 -2.32 -30.39 22.24
N CYS A 576 -2.10 -31.08 23.36
CA CYS A 576 -1.30 -32.30 23.40
C CYS A 576 -2.03 -33.48 22.74
N HIS A 577 -3.34 -33.62 22.96
CA HIS A 577 -4.14 -34.70 22.39
C HIS A 577 -4.34 -34.55 20.87
N SER A 578 -4.56 -33.33 20.38
CA SER A 578 -4.70 -33.06 18.95
C SER A 578 -3.42 -33.33 18.14
N TYR A 579 -2.24 -33.10 18.73
CA TYR A 579 -0.95 -33.43 18.12
C TYR A 579 -0.75 -34.93 17.89
N LYS A 580 -1.23 -35.77 18.82
CA LYS A 580 -1.19 -37.24 18.75
C LYS A 580 -1.98 -37.83 17.57
N LYS A 581 -2.96 -37.08 17.04
CA LYS A 581 -3.76 -37.49 15.88
C LYS A 581 -3.06 -37.22 14.53
N PHE A 582 -2.00 -36.39 14.53
CA PHE A 582 -1.35 -35.88 13.33
C PHE A 582 0.01 -36.54 13.03
N GLN A 583 0.77 -36.94 14.05
CA GLN A 583 1.80 -37.97 13.89
C GLN A 583 1.13 -39.34 13.92
N GLU A 584 1.64 -40.30 13.15
CA GLU A 584 1.14 -41.68 13.12
C GLU A 584 0.85 -42.22 14.53
N LYS A 585 -0.15 -43.12 14.63
CA LYS A 585 -0.76 -43.64 15.88
C LYS A 585 0.21 -44.20 16.93
N SER A 586 1.52 -44.29 16.67
CA SER A 586 2.57 -44.87 17.50
C SER A 586 3.50 -43.87 18.21
N ALA A 587 3.26 -42.55 18.15
CA ALA A 587 4.09 -41.59 18.89
C ALA A 587 3.86 -41.68 20.42
N SER A 588 4.94 -41.86 21.18
CA SER A 588 4.92 -41.90 22.66
C SER A 588 4.59 -40.51 23.25
N THR A 589 3.96 -40.46 24.42
CA THR A 589 3.61 -39.19 25.08
C THR A 589 4.83 -38.33 25.42
N SER A 590 5.99 -38.93 25.68
CA SER A 590 7.24 -38.21 25.92
C SER A 590 7.75 -37.49 24.68
N THR A 591 7.80 -38.15 23.52
CA THR A 591 8.29 -37.53 22.27
C THR A 591 7.42 -36.37 21.79
N ILE A 592 6.11 -36.42 22.09
CA ILE A 592 5.17 -35.32 21.83
C ILE A 592 5.45 -34.13 22.76
N LEU A 593 5.68 -34.42 24.05
CA LEU A 593 5.99 -33.38 25.04
C LEU A 593 7.31 -32.71 24.71
N ASP A 594 8.33 -33.46 24.28
CA ASP A 594 9.63 -32.93 23.86
C ASP A 594 9.50 -32.02 22.64
N ALA A 595 8.69 -32.42 21.65
CA ALA A 595 8.39 -31.59 20.48
C ALA A 595 7.64 -30.30 20.85
N LYS A 596 6.73 -30.34 21.84
CA LYS A 596 6.00 -29.15 22.32
C LYS A 596 6.83 -28.26 23.22
N LEU A 597 7.68 -28.83 24.08
CA LEU A 597 8.66 -28.09 24.88
C LEU A 597 9.69 -27.38 24.00
N SER A 598 9.93 -27.83 22.77
CA SER A 598 10.75 -27.04 21.83
C SER A 598 10.11 -25.70 21.41
N ASN A 599 8.79 -25.52 21.61
CA ASN A 599 8.07 -24.32 21.24
C ASN A 599 7.89 -23.38 22.44
N TRP A 600 8.47 -22.17 22.34
CA TRP A 600 8.41 -21.14 23.39
C TRP A 600 6.99 -20.79 23.85
N LYS A 601 5.98 -20.90 22.97
CA LYS A 601 4.56 -20.64 23.31
C LYS A 601 4.06 -21.55 24.43
N PHE A 602 4.50 -22.81 24.45
CA PHE A 602 4.10 -23.79 25.44
C PHE A 602 4.69 -23.48 26.83
N TYR A 603 5.94 -22.99 26.89
CA TYR A 603 6.53 -22.51 28.13
C TYR A 603 5.77 -21.32 28.72
N PHE A 604 5.30 -20.41 27.88
CA PHE A 604 4.52 -19.26 28.36
C PHE A 604 3.17 -19.69 28.95
N ASP A 605 2.52 -20.71 28.37
CA ASP A 605 1.31 -21.28 28.97
C ASP A 605 1.58 -21.87 30.36
N ILE A 606 2.66 -22.65 30.51
CA ILE A 606 3.05 -23.25 31.81
C ILE A 606 3.40 -22.18 32.85
N LEU A 607 4.28 -21.24 32.50
CA LEU A 607 4.71 -20.17 33.41
C LEU A 607 3.53 -19.28 33.83
N SER A 608 2.58 -19.06 32.92
CA SER A 608 1.37 -18.31 33.23
C SER A 608 0.42 -19.04 34.16
N LEU A 609 0.59 -20.35 34.42
CA LEU A 609 -0.26 -21.12 35.33
C LEU A 609 0.25 -21.11 36.77
N LEU A 610 1.53 -20.79 36.99
CA LEU A 610 2.16 -20.81 38.31
C LEU A 610 1.42 -19.90 39.31
N PRO A 611 1.03 -20.41 40.49
CA PRO A 611 0.33 -19.62 41.51
C PRO A 611 1.33 -18.77 42.31
N MET A 612 1.85 -17.71 41.68
CA MET A 612 2.82 -16.80 42.29
C MET A 612 2.23 -16.02 43.47
N GLU A 613 0.91 -15.99 43.61
CA GLU A 613 0.19 -15.20 44.61
C GLU A 613 0.30 -15.77 46.03
N ILE A 614 0.70 -17.04 46.16
CA ILE A 614 0.97 -17.68 47.45
C ILE A 614 2.03 -16.89 48.23
N TRP A 615 2.98 -16.29 47.51
CA TRP A 615 4.03 -15.46 48.11
C TRP A 615 3.54 -14.10 48.61
N ALA A 616 2.31 -13.67 48.29
CA ALA A 616 1.78 -12.41 48.84
C ALA A 616 1.47 -12.48 50.34
N HIS A 617 1.32 -13.70 50.87
CA HIS A 617 1.00 -13.96 52.29
C HIS A 617 2.23 -13.87 53.21
N THR A 618 3.43 -13.68 52.64
CA THR A 618 4.66 -13.50 53.43
C THR A 618 4.84 -12.08 53.96
N PHE A 619 3.99 -11.13 53.55
CA PHE A 619 4.04 -9.73 53.97
C PHE A 619 3.08 -9.45 55.14
N GLU A 620 3.59 -8.82 56.21
CA GLU A 620 2.82 -8.52 57.42
C GLU A 620 1.76 -7.41 57.24
N ASN A 621 1.98 -6.48 56.32
CA ASN A 621 1.06 -5.36 56.07
C ASN A 621 -0.07 -5.77 55.11
N ILE A 622 -1.32 -5.75 55.59
CA ILE A 622 -2.53 -6.15 54.84
C ILE A 622 -2.70 -5.35 53.53
N ALA A 623 -2.46 -4.04 53.56
CA ALA A 623 -2.63 -3.19 52.38
C ALA A 623 -1.53 -3.46 51.33
N ALA A 624 -0.30 -3.70 51.80
CA ALA A 624 0.80 -4.11 50.93
C ALA A 624 0.56 -5.52 50.37
N SER A 625 0.11 -6.46 51.21
CA SER A 625 -0.19 -7.84 50.85
C SER A 625 -1.24 -7.92 49.75
N ASN A 626 -2.32 -7.14 49.83
CA ASN A 626 -3.35 -7.09 48.78
C ASN A 626 -2.83 -6.58 47.42
N ARG A 627 -1.89 -5.62 47.42
CA ARG A 627 -1.30 -5.07 46.20
C ARG A 627 -0.20 -5.97 45.64
N PHE A 628 0.64 -6.55 46.50
CA PHE A 628 1.60 -7.60 46.11
C PHE A 628 0.88 -8.82 45.56
N TYR A 629 -0.28 -9.19 46.09
CA TYR A 629 -1.15 -10.22 45.53
C TYR A 629 -1.54 -9.90 44.09
N GLY A 630 -1.88 -8.65 43.77
CA GLY A 630 -2.13 -8.20 42.39
C GLY A 630 -0.88 -8.20 41.49
N LEU A 631 0.26 -7.72 41.99
CA LEU A 631 1.51 -7.62 41.22
C LEU A 631 2.16 -8.98 40.94
N LEU A 632 2.06 -9.94 41.85
CA LEU A 632 2.58 -11.29 41.63
C LEU A 632 1.83 -12.03 40.51
N LYS A 633 0.62 -11.59 40.15
CA LYS A 633 -0.14 -12.06 38.98
C LYS A 633 0.38 -11.55 37.63
N VAL A 634 1.48 -10.78 37.59
CA VAL A 634 2.08 -10.31 36.33
C VAL A 634 2.48 -11.48 35.41
N ASN A 635 2.76 -12.67 35.94
CA ASN A 635 3.02 -13.87 35.13
C ASN A 635 1.84 -14.25 34.20
N ARG A 636 0.62 -13.80 34.49
CA ARG A 636 -0.55 -14.00 33.60
C ARG A 636 -0.42 -13.22 32.28
N LEU A 637 0.36 -12.13 32.22
CA LEU A 637 0.62 -11.38 30.97
C LEU A 637 1.30 -12.20 29.89
N LEU A 638 2.00 -13.28 30.27
CA LEU A 638 2.60 -14.20 29.30
C LEU A 638 1.54 -14.71 28.32
N ARG A 639 0.27 -14.82 28.72
CA ARG A 639 -0.86 -15.25 27.86
C ARG A 639 -1.21 -14.26 26.75
N LEU A 640 -0.71 -13.02 26.77
CA LEU A 640 -0.95 -12.04 25.72
C LEU A 640 -0.40 -12.47 24.36
N TYR A 641 0.54 -13.42 24.29
CA TYR A 641 0.95 -14.00 23.00
C TYR A 641 -0.25 -14.56 22.21
N ARG A 642 -1.31 -15.01 22.90
CA ARG A 642 -2.54 -15.56 22.30
C ARG A 642 -3.34 -14.53 21.49
N VAL A 643 -3.12 -13.24 21.71
CA VAL A 643 -3.70 -12.15 20.89
C VAL A 643 -3.43 -12.38 19.41
N THR A 644 -2.21 -12.84 19.07
CA THR A 644 -1.82 -13.14 17.68
C THR A 644 -2.73 -14.19 17.04
N HIS A 645 -3.01 -15.29 17.76
CA HIS A 645 -3.91 -16.34 17.29
C HIS A 645 -5.37 -15.88 17.23
N VAL A 646 -5.83 -15.07 18.20
CA VAL A 646 -7.20 -14.52 18.18
C VAL A 646 -7.42 -13.68 16.93
N VAL A 647 -6.51 -12.74 16.64
CA VAL A 647 -6.58 -11.90 15.44
C VAL A 647 -6.51 -12.75 14.17
N TYR A 648 -5.65 -13.77 14.13
CA TYR A 648 -5.53 -14.69 13.01
C TYR A 648 -6.85 -15.43 12.73
N ILE A 649 -7.50 -15.93 13.77
CA ILE A 649 -8.76 -16.66 13.69
C ILE A 649 -9.91 -15.75 13.24
N MET A 650 -9.94 -14.51 13.72
CA MET A 650 -10.96 -13.51 13.39
C MET A 650 -10.85 -13.02 11.94
N MET A 651 -9.63 -12.76 11.47
CA MET A 651 -9.41 -12.35 10.08
C MET A 651 -9.56 -13.55 9.13
N GLY A 652 -8.97 -14.68 9.47
CA GLY A 652 -8.93 -15.85 8.59
C GLY A 652 -7.84 -15.74 7.52
N PRO A 653 -7.60 -16.84 6.77
CA PRO A 653 -6.40 -17.03 5.96
C PRO A 653 -6.34 -16.16 4.70
N ASN A 654 -7.46 -15.59 4.26
CA ASN A 654 -7.55 -14.85 3.01
C ASN A 654 -7.16 -13.36 3.13
N TYR A 655 -6.83 -12.89 4.33
CA TYR A 655 -6.41 -11.50 4.53
C TYR A 655 -4.94 -11.29 4.20
N PRO A 656 -4.57 -10.14 3.60
CA PRO A 656 -3.18 -9.85 3.28
C PRO A 656 -2.33 -9.77 4.56
N LYS A 657 -1.16 -10.46 4.56
CA LYS A 657 -0.25 -10.54 5.71
C LYS A 657 0.06 -9.19 6.38
N PRO A 658 0.25 -8.06 5.66
CA PRO A 658 0.47 -6.75 6.30
C PRO A 658 -0.70 -6.29 7.18
N VAL A 659 -1.96 -6.55 6.77
CA VAL A 659 -3.14 -6.17 7.57
C VAL A 659 -3.17 -6.93 8.88
N TYR A 660 -2.91 -8.25 8.82
CA TYR A 660 -2.79 -9.08 10.02
C TYR A 660 -1.71 -8.53 10.98
N ARG A 661 -0.52 -8.21 10.47
CA ARG A 661 0.57 -7.65 11.28
C ARG A 661 0.18 -6.33 11.92
N ILE A 662 -0.40 -5.40 11.14
CA ILE A 662 -0.85 -4.09 11.64
C ILE A 662 -1.86 -4.29 12.78
N SER A 663 -2.89 -5.10 12.58
CA SER A 663 -3.94 -5.30 13.60
C SER A 663 -3.43 -5.96 14.87
N VAL A 664 -2.51 -6.92 14.76
CA VAL A 664 -1.84 -7.49 15.93
C VAL A 664 -1.03 -6.41 16.66
N THR A 665 -0.22 -5.66 15.93
CA THR A 665 0.68 -4.65 16.53
C THR A 665 -0.07 -3.48 17.15
N SER A 666 -1.17 -3.04 16.54
CA SER A 666 -2.01 -1.97 17.09
C SER A 666 -2.71 -2.43 18.37
N LEU A 667 -3.21 -3.66 18.40
CA LEU A 667 -3.85 -4.22 19.59
C LEU A 667 -2.82 -4.40 20.73
N LEU A 668 -1.62 -4.89 20.42
CA LEU A 668 -0.52 -4.98 21.39
C LEU A 668 -0.08 -3.59 21.88
N MET A 669 -0.07 -2.57 21.03
CA MET A 669 0.26 -1.20 21.44
C MET A 669 -0.78 -0.63 22.40
N ILE A 670 -2.08 -0.82 22.13
CA ILE A 670 -3.16 -0.38 23.04
C ILE A 670 -3.05 -1.08 24.39
N LEU A 671 -2.80 -2.39 24.38
CA LEU A 671 -2.58 -3.16 25.60
C LEU A 671 -1.33 -2.70 26.35
N ALA A 672 -0.22 -2.44 25.66
CA ALA A 672 1.00 -1.92 26.26
C ALA A 672 0.77 -0.56 26.92
N ILE A 673 0.04 0.37 26.27
CA ILE A 673 -0.33 1.66 26.87
C ILE A 673 -1.08 1.42 28.18
N PHE A 674 -2.09 0.56 28.17
CA PHE A 674 -2.86 0.24 29.37
C PHE A 674 -1.99 -0.32 30.51
N PHE A 675 -1.16 -1.33 30.25
CA PHE A 675 -0.31 -1.94 31.28
C PHE A 675 0.76 -0.99 31.81
N VAL A 676 1.33 -0.16 30.94
CA VAL A 676 2.29 0.88 31.33
C VAL A 676 1.61 1.96 32.17
N SER A 677 0.36 2.32 31.86
CA SER A 677 -0.44 3.26 32.66
C SER A 677 -0.66 2.75 34.08
N CYS A 678 -1.03 1.47 34.21
CA CYS A 678 -1.15 0.79 35.49
C CYS A 678 0.18 0.79 36.26
N ALA A 679 1.30 0.47 35.58
CA ALA A 679 2.61 0.44 36.20
C ALA A 679 3.04 1.83 36.71
N LEU A 680 2.87 2.87 35.89
CA LEU A 680 3.14 4.27 36.23
C LEU A 680 2.36 4.74 37.46
N TYR A 681 1.09 4.35 37.57
CA TYR A 681 0.28 4.72 38.73
C TYR A 681 0.76 4.01 40.01
N VAL A 682 1.07 2.72 39.91
CA VAL A 682 1.52 1.91 41.05
C VAL A 682 2.86 2.39 41.61
N THR A 683 3.77 2.91 40.78
CA THR A 683 5.06 3.41 41.27
C THR A 683 4.94 4.64 42.14
N SER A 684 4.00 5.55 41.84
CA SER A 684 3.80 6.77 42.62
C SER A 684 2.76 6.60 43.74
N CYS A 685 1.84 5.67 43.58
CA CYS A 685 0.79 5.38 44.55
C CYS A 685 0.83 3.91 44.93
N PHE A 686 1.89 3.46 45.60
CA PHE A 686 2.04 2.04 46.00
C PHE A 686 1.20 1.65 47.22
N TYR A 687 0.91 2.58 48.14
CA TYR A 687 0.07 2.32 49.32
C TYR A 687 -1.32 2.97 49.16
N ILE A 688 -2.15 2.96 50.21
CA ILE A 688 -3.47 3.65 50.19
C ILE A 688 -3.30 5.16 49.93
N LEU A 689 -2.19 5.73 50.39
CA LEU A 689 -1.79 7.11 50.11
C LEU A 689 -0.69 7.13 49.04
N CYS A 690 -0.78 8.10 48.14
CA CYS A 690 0.26 8.38 47.14
C CYS A 690 1.47 9.05 47.78
N GLU A 691 2.64 8.86 47.20
CA GLU A 691 3.85 9.56 47.63
C GLU A 691 3.74 11.05 47.31
N ASP A 692 4.01 11.91 48.28
CA ASP A 692 3.87 13.37 48.16
C ASP A 692 4.75 13.98 47.05
N THR A 693 5.81 13.27 46.66
CA THR A 693 6.77 13.65 45.62
C THR A 693 6.50 12.99 44.27
N GLY A 694 5.54 12.05 44.20
CA GLY A 694 5.20 11.32 42.98
C GLY A 694 4.48 12.18 41.94
N TRP A 695 4.61 11.82 40.65
CA TRP A 695 3.98 12.56 39.54
C TRP A 695 2.46 12.71 39.73
N TYR A 696 1.79 11.68 40.24
CA TYR A 696 0.33 11.67 40.37
C TYR A 696 -0.18 12.63 41.44
N PHE A 697 0.40 12.62 42.65
CA PHE A 697 -0.09 13.41 43.78
C PHE A 697 0.03 14.92 43.53
N LEU A 698 1.18 15.36 43.01
CA LEU A 698 1.44 16.78 42.76
C LEU A 698 0.56 17.33 41.64
N SER A 699 0.43 16.56 40.55
CA SER A 699 -0.36 16.99 39.39
C SER A 699 -1.88 16.86 39.64
N SER A 700 -2.32 15.82 40.37
CA SER A 700 -3.74 15.63 40.70
C SER A 700 -4.27 16.68 41.67
N LYS A 701 -3.45 17.14 42.62
CA LYS A 701 -3.85 18.14 43.63
C LYS A 701 -4.26 19.48 43.02
N GLU A 702 -3.64 19.88 41.91
CA GLU A 702 -4.01 21.10 41.18
C GLU A 702 -5.25 20.93 40.30
N THR A 703 -5.55 19.70 39.86
CA THR A 703 -6.60 19.43 38.87
C THR A 703 -7.91 18.94 39.50
N TYR A 704 -7.85 18.13 40.57
CA TYR A 704 -9.02 17.58 41.27
C TYR A 704 -8.73 17.37 42.78
N PRO A 705 -9.39 18.08 43.70
CA PRO A 705 -9.15 17.90 45.14
C PRO A 705 -9.65 16.54 45.69
N ASP A 706 -10.59 15.86 45.00
CA ASP A 706 -11.11 14.54 45.39
C ASP A 706 -10.21 13.39 44.86
N ASN A 707 -9.08 13.19 45.54
CA ASN A 707 -8.00 12.26 45.19
C ASN A 707 -8.34 10.74 45.21
N GLN A 708 -9.60 10.33 45.37
CA GLN A 708 -9.94 8.94 45.71
C GLN A 708 -10.77 8.15 44.67
N ASN A 709 -11.15 8.74 43.53
CA ASN A 709 -11.92 8.00 42.53
C ASN A 709 -11.01 7.18 41.59
N PRO A 710 -11.09 5.84 41.58
CA PRO A 710 -10.22 4.99 40.74
C PRO A 710 -10.39 5.26 39.24
N LYS A 711 -11.54 5.80 38.83
CA LYS A 711 -11.80 6.16 37.42
C LYS A 711 -10.94 7.35 36.96
N HIS A 712 -10.75 8.36 37.81
CA HIS A 712 -9.90 9.52 37.48
C HIS A 712 -8.43 9.13 37.48
N ALA A 713 -8.01 8.26 38.41
CA ALA A 713 -6.66 7.70 38.43
C ALA A 713 -6.32 6.94 37.14
N LEU A 714 -7.23 6.08 36.67
CA LEU A 714 -7.06 5.39 35.39
C LEU A 714 -7.00 6.37 34.22
N LEU A 715 -7.90 7.36 34.18
CA LEU A 715 -7.95 8.32 33.07
C LEU A 715 -6.66 9.14 32.97
N ASN A 716 -6.17 9.68 34.09
CA ASN A 716 -4.97 10.52 34.13
C ASN A 716 -3.71 9.71 33.83
N SER A 717 -3.61 8.47 34.33
CA SER A 717 -2.48 7.59 34.01
C SER A 717 -2.45 7.17 32.55
N VAL A 718 -3.62 6.85 31.96
CA VAL A 718 -3.73 6.56 30.52
C VAL A 718 -3.38 7.79 29.70
N TYR A 719 -3.87 8.96 30.08
CA TYR A 719 -3.55 10.22 29.42
C TYR A 719 -2.04 10.51 29.42
N PHE A 720 -1.40 10.43 30.59
CA PHE A 720 0.05 10.66 30.73
C PHE A 720 0.87 9.62 29.96
N THR A 721 0.41 8.37 29.92
CA THR A 721 1.07 7.31 29.16
C THR A 721 0.89 7.51 27.66
N VAL A 722 -0.29 7.93 27.20
CA VAL A 722 -0.59 8.20 25.78
C VAL A 722 0.27 9.36 25.29
N SER A 723 0.31 10.47 26.03
CA SER A 723 1.13 11.63 25.67
C SER A 723 2.62 11.29 25.62
N SER A 724 3.10 10.53 26.60
CA SER A 724 4.48 10.04 26.63
C SER A 724 4.76 9.05 25.49
N ALA A 725 3.90 8.05 25.27
CA ALA A 725 4.06 7.04 24.23
C ALA A 725 4.16 7.65 22.83
N PHE A 726 3.40 8.73 22.56
CA PHE A 726 3.44 9.41 21.27
C PHE A 726 4.48 10.53 21.18
N HIS A 727 5.20 10.81 22.27
CA HIS A 727 6.27 11.80 22.40
C HIS A 727 5.78 13.24 22.28
N THR A 728 4.58 13.51 22.78
CA THR A 728 3.96 14.84 22.72
C THR A 728 4.22 15.69 23.95
N GLY A 729 4.68 15.10 25.07
CA GLY A 729 5.18 15.80 26.26
C GLY A 729 4.35 17.02 26.68
N ILE A 730 3.27 16.80 27.43
CA ILE A 730 2.41 17.90 27.87
C ILE A 730 2.90 18.36 29.25
N GLY A 731 2.94 19.68 29.47
CA GLY A 731 3.55 20.29 30.64
C GLY A 731 2.80 20.08 31.96
N ASP A 732 1.66 19.39 31.93
CA ASP A 732 0.78 19.15 33.09
C ASP A 732 1.22 17.96 33.95
N PHE A 733 1.65 16.87 33.32
CA PHE A 733 2.19 15.70 34.02
C PHE A 733 3.68 15.54 33.74
N LEU A 734 4.49 15.71 34.79
CA LEU A 734 5.94 15.63 34.71
C LEU A 734 6.47 14.63 35.76
N PRO A 735 7.45 13.78 35.41
CA PRO A 735 8.13 12.98 36.41
C PRO A 735 8.89 13.91 37.36
N LYS A 736 8.70 13.72 38.67
CA LYS A 736 9.35 14.52 39.72
C LYS A 736 10.43 13.72 40.44
N ASN A 737 10.16 12.44 40.71
CA ASN A 737 11.11 11.53 41.34
C ASN A 737 12.08 10.90 40.34
N SER A 738 13.26 10.49 40.82
CA SER A 738 14.28 9.82 39.99
C SER A 738 13.78 8.48 39.43
N THR A 739 12.94 7.78 40.18
CA THR A 739 12.24 6.56 39.77
C THR A 739 11.25 6.82 38.64
N ASP A 740 10.40 7.83 38.80
CA ASP A 740 9.43 8.25 37.78
C ASP A 740 10.15 8.70 36.50
N LEU A 741 11.25 9.44 36.63
CA LEU A 741 12.05 9.91 35.49
C LEU A 741 12.64 8.74 34.69
N LEU A 742 13.22 7.75 35.38
CA LEU A 742 13.79 6.56 34.72
C LEU A 742 12.70 5.73 34.04
N LEU A 743 11.53 5.62 34.66
CA LEU A 743 10.40 4.88 34.11
C LEU A 743 9.83 5.58 32.87
N VAL A 744 9.58 6.89 32.93
CA VAL A 744 9.13 7.69 31.78
C VAL A 744 10.15 7.67 30.64
N ALA A 745 11.45 7.75 30.95
CA ALA A 745 12.51 7.59 29.95
C ALA A 745 12.48 6.21 29.27
N ALA A 746 12.26 5.13 30.03
CA ALA A 746 12.11 3.79 29.47
C ALA A 746 10.86 3.66 28.59
N ILE A 747 9.73 4.25 29.00
CA ILE A 747 8.49 4.32 28.21
C ILE A 747 8.75 4.98 26.87
N LEU A 748 9.40 6.15 26.86
CA LEU A 748 9.72 6.88 25.63
C LEU A 748 10.51 6.01 24.66
N VAL A 749 11.58 5.35 25.11
CA VAL A 749 12.40 4.47 24.26
C VAL A 749 11.60 3.29 23.72
N ILE A 750 10.82 2.60 24.57
CA ILE A 750 10.03 1.43 24.17
C ILE A 750 8.97 1.81 23.11
N PHE A 751 8.23 2.89 23.37
CA PHE A 751 7.17 3.32 22.46
C PHE A 751 7.72 3.96 21.18
N LEU A 752 8.92 4.56 21.20
CA LEU A 752 9.60 5.00 19.98
C LEU A 752 9.84 3.82 19.02
N VAL A 753 10.34 2.70 19.55
CA VAL A 753 10.59 1.48 18.75
C VAL A 753 9.28 0.88 18.24
N LEU A 754 8.25 0.80 19.09
CA LEU A 754 6.93 0.28 18.67
C LEU A 754 6.27 1.16 17.60
N LYS A 755 6.33 2.48 17.78
CA LYS A 755 5.77 3.47 16.83
C LYS A 755 6.46 3.42 15.47
N THR A 756 7.80 3.34 15.45
CA THR A 756 8.56 3.23 14.20
C THR A 756 8.28 1.92 13.47
N TYR A 757 8.17 0.81 14.21
CA TYR A 757 7.77 -0.47 13.64
C TYR A 757 6.37 -0.45 13.03
N LEU A 758 5.37 0.07 13.77
CA LEU A 758 3.99 0.21 13.30
C LEU A 758 3.92 1.06 12.02
N SER A 759 4.64 2.19 12.01
CA SER A 759 4.74 3.07 10.84
C SER A 759 5.30 2.33 9.62
N GLY A 760 6.34 1.52 9.81
CA GLY A 760 6.90 0.66 8.76
C GLY A 760 5.89 -0.34 8.17
N GLN A 761 5.04 -0.95 9.00
CA GLN A 761 4.01 -1.88 8.53
C GLN A 761 2.91 -1.15 7.74
N PHE A 762 2.50 0.06 8.17
CA PHE A 762 1.54 0.88 7.43
C PHE A 762 2.06 1.27 6.04
N ILE A 763 3.34 1.63 5.93
CA ILE A 763 3.98 1.91 4.63
C ILE A 763 3.89 0.68 3.71
N SER A 764 4.19 -0.51 4.22
CA SER A 764 4.08 -1.77 3.48
C SER A 764 2.66 -2.05 2.96
N LEU A 765 1.65 -1.78 3.78
CA LEU A 765 0.25 -1.93 3.39
C LEU A 765 -0.15 -0.95 2.28
N ILE A 766 0.20 0.32 2.42
CA ILE A 766 -0.12 1.37 1.43
C ILE A 766 0.54 1.02 0.10
N PHE A 767 1.79 0.55 0.14
CA PHE A 767 2.48 0.07 -1.04
C PHE A 767 1.74 -1.10 -1.71
N LEU A 768 1.29 -2.09 -0.93
CA LEU A 768 0.55 -3.24 -1.46
C LEU A 768 -0.82 -2.86 -2.03
N TYR A 769 -1.53 -1.92 -1.39
CA TYR A 769 -2.82 -1.41 -1.87
C TYR A 769 -2.65 -0.66 -3.19
N GLU A 770 -1.70 0.26 -3.28
CA GLU A 770 -1.47 1.06 -4.48
C GLU A 770 -0.89 0.26 -5.66
N LEU A 771 -0.07 -0.77 -5.38
CA LEU A 771 0.31 -1.75 -6.40
C LEU A 771 -0.90 -2.52 -6.95
N CYS A 772 -1.87 -2.84 -6.09
CA CYS A 772 -3.09 -3.53 -6.49
C CYS A 772 -4.10 -2.60 -7.19
N SER A 773 -4.21 -1.32 -6.80
CA SER A 773 -5.10 -0.34 -7.44
C SER A 773 -4.50 0.32 -8.69
N GLY A 774 -3.18 0.23 -8.87
CA GLY A 774 -2.42 0.95 -9.89
C GLY A 774 -2.45 0.35 -11.30
N SER A 775 -2.62 -0.96 -11.50
CA SER A 775 -2.86 -1.51 -12.85
C SER A 775 -3.31 -2.96 -12.82
N LEU A 776 -4.04 -3.37 -13.86
CA LEU A 776 -4.41 -4.76 -14.17
C LEU A 776 -3.23 -5.75 -14.23
N ASN A 777 -1.96 -5.34 -14.08
CA ASN A 777 -0.79 -6.18 -14.39
C ASN A 777 0.08 -6.63 -13.19
N THR A 778 -0.22 -6.23 -11.94
CA THR A 778 0.57 -6.71 -10.79
C THR A 778 0.16 -8.09 -10.27
N ARG A 779 -0.98 -8.64 -10.72
CA ARG A 779 -1.37 -10.05 -10.43
C ARG A 779 -0.36 -11.08 -10.93
N TYR A 780 0.48 -10.75 -11.92
CA TYR A 780 1.53 -11.65 -12.41
C TYR A 780 2.77 -11.71 -11.51
N TYR A 781 3.06 -10.67 -10.71
CA TYR A 781 4.29 -10.58 -9.93
C TYR A 781 4.16 -11.02 -8.46
N LEU A 782 2.95 -11.11 -7.92
CA LEU A 782 2.71 -11.62 -6.56
C LEU A 782 2.65 -13.16 -6.48
N LYS A 783 2.89 -13.86 -7.61
CA LYS A 783 2.88 -15.33 -7.69
C LYS A 783 4.28 -15.97 -7.69
N SER A 784 5.34 -15.15 -7.64
CA SER A 784 6.71 -15.54 -7.30
C SER A 784 7.05 -15.04 -5.91
#